data_AF-A0A3M1HKP8-F1
#
_entry.id   AF-A0A3M1HKP8-F1
#
_cell.length_a   1.000
_cell.length_b   1.000
_cell.length_c   1.000
_cell.angle_alpha   90.00
_cell.angle_beta   90.00
_cell.angle_gamma   90.00
#
_symmetry.space_group_name_H-M   'P 1'
#
loop_
_entity.id
_entity.type
_entity.pdbx_description
1 polymer ?
#
loop_
_entity_poly.entity_id
_entity_poly.type
_entity_poly.pdbx_seq_one_letter_code
_entity_poly.pdbx_strand_id
1 'polypeptide(L)'
;MIHRKSILRLVLLSLVLVLLIAVGASADPMVGGDSAVPTQGKAGYVGSSVCKNCHGDIYNSLQETLHPWKVRPKEEATIVGQFPVTMNGVTYTLDDVDWVIGAKPKWKQRYIRIADDGTWEILPIQWNIATQEWVPYSHAGDYRDGCAGCHTTGYDPASKTWKEPGIQCEACHGPGQEHASGGFANPNDKKIYAKPDAEVCGACHTRGKTKDGQFSWPEGYVPGGNVHIEDVFNTTTADTKWWYDNPDDANDPYHAKSHHQQYPEWQASRHSTALENIRNLPFTQDSCLECHSQDYRENPTTVTKETAQFGVTCQTCHLSHASGTVGSQLVKPAYELCTECHNGHLPESGKFDPGTNVHHPMKEMFEGIGFPGIEDMPSPHFRADGGATCNSCHMPKTAKSATPGDITSHRMKVVMPGDAKEGEPDSCTGCHTNASKEGLQKLIDNRQATIRSELAQLKQLGADAGCGDFDGSAPADGASDACKTAFTGYKMVHEEGSFGIHNYYYAKAILKASIEALGGQVYSKPYVGSATCAACHGDYYTSYQNTLHPWKVRPKAEAQIVGNWPVEWDGTTYTLDDVDWVIGARPKWKQRYIHIAEDGTWEILPFQWNIATQEFVAYNHAGDYRDGCAGCHTTGYDVNLKQWSEPGITCESCHGPGQAHVLSADKQNNPQIVRSLDSEICGACHTRGKTKDGQYGWPEGYVPGGSVHIEDVFDTTTATSKWWYDNPADPTDPGHAKSHHQQYPEWQRSKHAMALDSIKNSDHGSEVCLACHSEDYRRDPGNVTLETAQNTIECVTCHATHEAGAEGTSQLRMRQYELCVQCHNGTSGGTRPIQPGDTVHHPMQEMFEGTGMPNVAPNPSRHFQAVDEGGGPVCSSCHFARTAKSATWFNWDNGAIKAGDIASHLLKPVLPGNAAESEPDACSTCHSWPKASGQGIIDTRQNTIQGKLDELGMWLTRLNIGGVSDDNTAFAKTADSFVASDGSRGVHNFGYAQDILDAAIDAVNDYTFTYMPTILHP
;
A
#
# COMPACT_ATOMS: atom_id res chain seq x y z
N MET A 1 -33.57 2.91 -18.41
CA MET A 1 -34.12 3.17 -19.76
C MET A 1 -34.35 4.69 -19.92
N ILE A 2 -34.31 5.22 -21.16
CA ILE A 2 -35.28 6.19 -21.78
C ILE A 2 -35.99 7.16 -20.79
N HIS A 3 -35.99 8.51 -20.83
CA HIS A 3 -35.66 9.62 -21.78
C HIS A 3 -35.64 10.95 -20.95
N ARG A 4 -35.43 12.23 -21.37
CA ARG A 4 -35.08 13.10 -22.54
C ARG A 4 -34.59 14.45 -21.90
N LYS A 5 -33.62 15.25 -22.36
CA LYS A 5 -33.37 16.01 -23.62
C LYS A 5 -34.43 17.06 -24.03
N SER A 6 -34.06 18.37 -23.99
CA SER A 6 -33.89 19.24 -25.19
C SER A 6 -33.76 20.76 -24.89
N ILE A 7 -33.30 21.53 -25.92
CA ILE A 7 -33.16 23.01 -26.05
C ILE A 7 -31.79 23.59 -25.64
N LEU A 8 -31.05 24.37 -26.47
CA LEU A 8 -30.83 24.35 -27.94
C LEU A 8 -29.48 25.06 -28.26
N ARG A 9 -28.89 24.86 -29.44
CA ARG A 9 -27.63 25.50 -29.93
C ARG A 9 -27.77 25.97 -31.39
N LEU A 10 -26.84 26.84 -31.82
CA LEU A 10 -26.63 27.36 -33.20
C LEU A 10 -27.69 28.39 -33.65
N VAL A 11 -27.47 29.26 -34.65
CA VAL A 11 -26.44 29.36 -35.72
C VAL A 11 -26.10 30.86 -35.97
N LEU A 12 -24.88 31.21 -36.39
CA LEU A 12 -24.60 32.06 -37.59
C LEU A 12 -23.10 32.35 -37.80
N LEU A 13 -22.68 32.43 -39.07
CA LEU A 13 -21.30 32.66 -39.51
C LEU A 13 -21.34 33.32 -40.91
N SER A 14 -20.53 34.36 -41.14
CA SER A 14 -20.12 34.97 -42.44
C SER A 14 -21.19 35.54 -43.42
N LEU A 15 -21.02 36.81 -43.84
CA LEU A 15 -20.92 37.34 -45.24
C LEU A 15 -21.38 38.81 -45.41
N VAL A 16 -20.87 39.48 -46.46
CA VAL A 16 -21.20 40.85 -46.99
C VAL A 16 -20.79 42.02 -46.05
N LEU A 17 -19.86 42.96 -46.33
CA LEU A 17 -19.13 43.49 -47.51
C LEU A 17 -19.78 44.69 -48.27
N VAL A 18 -18.95 45.69 -48.60
CA VAL A 18 -19.11 46.82 -49.57
C VAL A 18 -19.68 48.16 -49.04
N LEU A 19 -19.09 49.28 -49.53
CA LEU A 19 -19.38 50.74 -49.31
C LEU A 19 -19.02 51.28 -47.89
N LEU A 20 -18.12 52.27 -47.66
CA LEU A 20 -17.61 53.47 -48.38
C LEU A 20 -18.70 54.55 -48.60
N ILE A 21 -18.50 55.86 -48.33
CA ILE A 21 -17.39 56.75 -48.73
C ILE A 21 -17.09 57.86 -47.67
N ALA A 22 -15.80 58.25 -47.57
CA ALA A 22 -15.10 59.49 -47.14
C ALA A 22 -15.84 60.72 -46.51
N VAL A 23 -15.21 61.71 -45.84
CA VAL A 23 -13.84 62.32 -45.83
C VAL A 23 -13.55 62.84 -44.38
N GLY A 24 -12.33 63.04 -43.85
CA GLY A 24 -10.94 62.85 -44.31
C GLY A 24 -10.01 64.04 -43.91
N ALA A 25 -8.67 63.82 -43.89
CA ALA A 25 -7.58 64.77 -43.53
C ALA A 25 -7.44 65.17 -42.03
N SER A 26 -6.25 65.35 -41.43
CA SER A 26 -4.86 65.21 -41.93
C SER A 26 -3.85 64.90 -40.80
N ALA A 27 -2.88 64.02 -41.06
CA ALA A 27 -1.59 63.92 -40.34
C ALA A 27 -0.55 63.31 -41.31
N ASP A 28 0.70 63.77 -41.25
CA ASP A 28 1.77 63.35 -42.17
C ASP A 28 2.46 62.02 -41.78
N PRO A 29 3.01 61.26 -42.74
CA PRO A 29 3.60 59.95 -42.49
C PRO A 29 5.05 60.04 -42.01
N MET A 30 5.35 59.35 -40.90
CA MET A 30 6.72 58.86 -40.63
C MET A 30 6.87 57.46 -41.25
N VAL A 31 8.02 57.18 -41.85
CA VAL A 31 8.28 55.95 -42.61
C VAL A 31 8.26 54.74 -41.68
N GLY A 32 7.39 53.77 -41.96
CA GLY A 32 7.46 52.45 -41.36
C GLY A 32 8.65 51.68 -41.93
N GLY A 33 9.54 51.21 -41.06
CA GLY A 33 10.54 50.20 -41.37
C GLY A 33 10.12 48.87 -40.77
N ASP A 34 10.10 47.80 -41.56
CA ASP A 34 9.79 46.46 -41.07
C ASP A 34 10.82 46.04 -40.02
N SER A 35 10.35 45.74 -38.82
CA SER A 35 11.19 45.28 -37.71
C SER A 35 11.50 43.79 -37.87
N ALA A 36 12.42 43.47 -38.77
CA ALA A 36 12.97 42.12 -38.88
C ALA A 36 13.65 41.71 -37.56
N VAL A 37 13.34 40.51 -37.07
CA VAL A 37 14.05 39.91 -35.92
C VAL A 37 15.53 39.77 -36.30
N PRO A 38 16.49 40.21 -35.46
CA PRO A 38 17.92 40.06 -35.77
C PRO A 38 18.29 38.58 -35.80
N THR A 39 18.83 38.09 -36.91
CA THR A 39 19.39 36.73 -36.95
C THR A 39 20.66 36.65 -36.09
N GLN A 40 20.84 35.51 -35.43
CA GLN A 40 22.02 35.21 -34.65
C GLN A 40 23.20 35.01 -35.61
N GLY A 41 24.24 35.84 -35.45
CA GLY A 41 25.36 35.86 -36.39
C GLY A 41 26.66 36.30 -35.75
N LYS A 42 27.77 35.98 -36.43
CA LYS A 42 29.15 36.14 -35.94
C LYS A 42 29.63 37.60 -35.76
N ALA A 43 28.84 38.58 -36.19
CA ALA A 43 29.14 40.00 -35.99
C ALA A 43 29.12 40.36 -34.48
N GLY A 44 30.09 41.15 -34.02
CA GLY A 44 30.21 41.51 -32.60
C GLY A 44 30.90 40.48 -31.70
N TYR A 45 31.13 39.25 -32.17
CA TYR A 45 31.77 38.19 -31.36
C TYR A 45 33.30 38.24 -31.45
N VAL A 46 34.00 38.59 -30.36
CA VAL A 46 35.47 38.72 -30.29
C VAL A 46 36.20 37.46 -29.86
N GLY A 47 35.53 36.54 -29.16
CA GLY A 47 36.06 35.27 -28.69
C GLY A 47 36.73 35.34 -27.32
N SER A 48 36.62 34.26 -26.56
CA SER A 48 37.13 34.05 -25.20
C SER A 48 38.62 34.37 -25.03
N SER A 49 39.43 34.18 -26.08
CA SER A 49 40.86 34.52 -26.11
C SER A 49 41.14 36.03 -25.95
N VAL A 50 40.18 36.89 -26.31
CA VAL A 50 40.24 38.34 -26.05
C VAL A 50 39.92 38.62 -24.58
N CYS A 51 38.85 38.01 -24.05
CA CYS A 51 38.42 38.13 -22.65
C CYS A 51 39.52 37.69 -21.67
N LYS A 52 40.26 36.61 -22.00
CA LYS A 52 41.35 36.05 -21.19
C LYS A 52 42.42 37.06 -20.78
N ASN A 53 42.69 38.07 -21.60
CA ASN A 53 43.76 39.05 -21.33
C ASN A 53 43.43 39.98 -20.14
N CYS A 54 42.14 40.16 -19.82
CA CYS A 54 41.68 40.93 -18.66
C CYS A 54 41.09 40.04 -17.56
N HIS A 55 40.48 38.90 -17.93
CA HIS A 55 39.73 38.01 -17.05
C HIS A 55 40.32 36.60 -17.02
N GLY A 56 41.64 36.48 -16.81
CA GLY A 56 42.38 35.22 -16.91
C GLY A 56 41.83 34.10 -16.03
N ASP A 57 41.50 34.40 -14.77
CA ASP A 57 41.03 33.38 -13.81
C ASP A 57 39.58 32.92 -14.10
N ILE A 58 38.73 33.84 -14.55
CA ILE A 58 37.36 33.53 -15.01
C ILE A 58 37.45 32.64 -16.26
N TYR A 59 38.31 32.99 -17.22
CA TYR A 59 38.56 32.16 -18.40
C TYR A 59 39.06 30.75 -18.01
N ASN A 60 40.03 30.66 -17.10
CA ASN A 60 40.61 29.38 -16.68
C ASN A 60 39.55 28.49 -16.00
N SER A 61 38.80 29.02 -15.03
CA SER A 61 37.72 28.27 -14.36
C SER A 61 36.59 27.85 -15.30
N LEU A 62 36.26 28.64 -16.33
CA LEU A 62 35.32 28.22 -17.38
C LEU A 62 35.84 26.97 -18.14
N GLN A 63 37.14 26.89 -18.47
CA GLN A 63 37.73 25.70 -19.10
C GLN A 63 37.76 24.46 -18.18
N GLU A 64 37.67 24.63 -16.86
CA GLU A 64 37.53 23.52 -15.90
C GLU A 64 36.13 22.88 -15.93
N THR A 65 35.10 23.59 -16.41
CA THR A 65 33.75 23.04 -16.59
C THR A 65 33.63 22.08 -17.79
N LEU A 66 32.40 21.71 -18.18
CA LEU A 66 32.10 21.00 -19.43
C LEU A 66 31.66 21.94 -20.57
N HIS A 67 31.31 23.20 -20.32
CA HIS A 67 30.70 24.10 -21.31
C HIS A 67 31.60 24.34 -22.54
N PRO A 68 32.91 24.67 -22.40
CA PRO A 68 33.80 24.85 -23.55
C PRO A 68 34.08 23.57 -24.33
N TRP A 69 33.67 22.40 -23.84
CA TRP A 69 34.03 21.08 -24.37
C TRP A 69 32.85 20.35 -25.00
N LYS A 70 31.73 21.06 -25.24
CA LYS A 70 30.52 20.52 -25.86
C LYS A 70 30.79 19.92 -27.26
N VAL A 71 31.60 20.59 -28.06
CA VAL A 71 32.19 20.07 -29.30
C VAL A 71 33.60 20.63 -29.49
N ARG A 72 34.55 19.82 -29.99
CA ARG A 72 35.94 20.22 -30.33
C ARG A 72 36.50 19.39 -31.49
N PRO A 73 37.60 19.83 -32.16
CA PRO A 73 38.38 18.98 -33.04
C PRO A 73 38.85 17.71 -32.31
N LYS A 74 39.13 16.64 -33.06
CA LYS A 74 39.71 15.39 -32.54
C LYS A 74 40.97 15.65 -31.70
N GLU A 75 41.81 16.58 -32.13
CA GLU A 75 43.12 16.91 -31.57
C GLU A 75 43.03 17.64 -30.22
N GLU A 76 41.89 18.24 -29.91
CA GLU A 76 41.59 18.90 -28.63
C GLU A 76 40.73 18.03 -27.70
N ALA A 77 40.30 16.84 -28.14
CA ALA A 77 39.35 16.00 -27.42
C ALA A 77 40.01 14.86 -26.63
N THR A 78 39.53 14.64 -25.41
CA THR A 78 39.87 13.43 -24.63
C THR A 78 38.95 12.29 -25.08
N ILE A 79 39.33 11.59 -26.14
CA ILE A 79 38.56 10.46 -26.69
C ILE A 79 38.74 9.23 -25.79
N VAL A 80 37.62 8.65 -25.35
CA VAL A 80 37.58 7.42 -24.53
C VAL A 80 36.83 6.26 -25.20
N GLY A 81 36.34 6.45 -26.43
CA GLY A 81 35.76 5.39 -27.24
C GLY A 81 36.81 4.38 -27.71
N GLN A 82 36.54 3.09 -27.52
CA GLN A 82 37.46 2.02 -27.92
C GLN A 82 37.33 1.73 -29.42
N PHE A 83 38.11 2.42 -30.25
CA PHE A 83 38.23 2.17 -31.69
C PHE A 83 39.22 1.03 -32.00
N PRO A 84 39.05 0.30 -33.13
CA PRO A 84 37.96 0.40 -34.10
C PRO A 84 36.66 -0.24 -33.60
N VAL A 85 35.52 0.17 -34.18
CA VAL A 85 34.19 -0.39 -33.88
C VAL A 85 33.46 -0.77 -35.16
N THR A 86 32.93 -1.99 -35.22
CA THR A 86 32.02 -2.42 -36.29
C THR A 86 30.57 -2.24 -35.84
N MET A 87 29.80 -1.41 -36.55
CA MET A 87 28.38 -1.16 -36.29
C MET A 87 27.60 -1.28 -37.60
N ASN A 88 26.50 -2.03 -37.61
CA ASN A 88 25.67 -2.29 -38.80
C ASN A 88 26.47 -2.79 -40.04
N GLY A 89 27.56 -3.52 -39.83
CA GLY A 89 28.44 -4.05 -40.89
C GLY A 89 29.50 -3.07 -41.40
N VAL A 90 29.49 -1.80 -40.97
CA VAL A 90 30.53 -0.81 -41.28
C VAL A 90 31.52 -0.74 -40.13
N THR A 91 32.83 -0.73 -40.42
CA THR A 91 33.87 -0.54 -39.40
C THR A 91 34.36 0.90 -39.41
N TYR A 92 34.30 1.55 -38.26
CA TYR A 92 34.75 2.91 -38.02
C TYR A 92 36.07 2.88 -37.24
N THR A 93 36.98 3.76 -37.62
CA THR A 93 38.30 3.96 -37.02
C THR A 93 38.42 5.35 -36.39
N LEU A 94 39.54 5.65 -35.75
CA LEU A 94 39.84 7.01 -35.27
C LEU A 94 40.25 7.96 -36.41
N ASP A 95 40.54 7.43 -37.60
CA ASP A 95 40.84 8.21 -38.80
C ASP A 95 39.55 8.72 -39.47
N ASP A 96 38.41 8.04 -39.26
CA ASP A 96 37.07 8.49 -39.69
C ASP A 96 36.49 9.67 -38.89
N VAL A 97 37.23 10.19 -37.90
CA VAL A 97 36.76 11.20 -36.93
C VAL A 97 37.52 12.51 -37.13
N ASP A 98 36.79 13.61 -37.35
CA ASP A 98 37.36 14.97 -37.38
C ASP A 98 37.02 15.76 -36.11
N TRP A 99 35.81 15.59 -35.58
CA TRP A 99 35.31 16.34 -34.41
C TRP A 99 34.57 15.44 -33.41
N VAL A 100 34.56 15.84 -32.13
CA VAL A 100 34.00 15.08 -31.01
C VAL A 100 32.96 15.91 -30.26
N ILE A 101 31.74 15.38 -30.12
CA ILE A 101 30.69 15.91 -29.26
C ILE A 101 30.85 15.27 -27.88
N GLY A 102 31.00 16.10 -26.84
CA GLY A 102 31.41 15.64 -25.51
C GLY A 102 32.92 15.42 -25.39
N ALA A 103 33.71 16.36 -25.94
CA ALA A 103 35.17 16.27 -26.04
C ALA A 103 35.87 16.13 -24.67
N LYS A 104 35.22 16.58 -23.58
CA LYS A 104 35.58 16.27 -22.20
C LYS A 104 34.58 15.23 -21.66
N PRO A 105 35.00 13.98 -21.41
CA PRO A 105 34.09 12.86 -21.17
C PRO A 105 33.34 12.97 -19.83
N LYS A 106 32.02 12.70 -19.86
CA LYS A 106 31.17 12.58 -18.66
C LYS A 106 30.08 11.50 -18.77
N TRP A 107 29.16 11.63 -19.73
CA TRP A 107 28.07 10.66 -19.96
C TRP A 107 28.29 9.79 -21.21
N LYS A 108 28.53 10.45 -22.35
CA LYS A 108 28.64 9.85 -23.68
C LYS A 108 29.53 10.67 -24.60
N GLN A 109 30.11 10.03 -25.62
CA GLN A 109 30.78 10.70 -26.74
C GLN A 109 30.12 10.31 -28.05
N ARG A 110 30.09 11.25 -29.00
CA ARG A 110 29.72 11.05 -30.40
C ARG A 110 30.74 11.73 -31.30
N TYR A 111 30.82 11.25 -32.53
CA TYR A 111 31.92 11.56 -33.43
C TYR A 111 31.36 12.11 -34.74
N ILE A 112 32.04 13.09 -35.32
CA ILE A 112 31.65 13.76 -36.56
C ILE A 112 32.77 13.55 -37.58
N ARG A 113 32.37 13.25 -38.82
CA ARG A 113 33.22 13.24 -40.01
C ARG A 113 32.85 14.40 -40.92
N ILE A 114 33.82 14.99 -41.59
CA ILE A 114 33.61 15.94 -42.69
C ILE A 114 33.70 15.15 -44.00
N ALA A 115 32.58 15.04 -44.72
CA ALA A 115 32.53 14.35 -46.00
C ALA A 115 33.18 15.17 -47.13
N ASP A 116 33.49 14.52 -48.26
CA ASP A 116 34.13 15.15 -49.43
C ASP A 116 33.34 16.34 -50.03
N ASP A 117 32.02 16.40 -49.79
CA ASP A 117 31.15 17.51 -50.21
C ASP A 117 31.09 18.67 -49.20
N GLY A 118 31.78 18.54 -48.05
CA GLY A 118 31.79 19.50 -46.95
C GLY A 118 30.67 19.34 -45.93
N THR A 119 29.84 18.29 -46.01
CA THR A 119 28.82 17.94 -45.00
C THR A 119 29.45 17.44 -43.70
N TRP A 120 28.92 17.87 -42.55
CA TRP A 120 29.36 17.40 -41.24
C TRP A 120 28.45 16.25 -40.77
N GLU A 121 28.85 15.02 -41.04
CA GLU A 121 28.10 13.80 -40.72
C GLU A 121 28.36 13.38 -39.26
N ILE A 122 27.31 13.23 -38.44
CA ILE A 122 27.47 12.55 -37.14
C ILE A 122 27.52 11.04 -37.42
N LEU A 123 28.63 10.38 -37.08
CA LEU A 123 28.79 8.93 -37.25
C LEU A 123 27.71 8.18 -36.46
N PRO A 124 27.19 7.04 -36.96
CA PRO A 124 26.06 6.31 -36.36
C PRO A 124 26.47 5.47 -35.12
N ILE A 125 27.43 5.96 -34.35
CA ILE A 125 28.03 5.32 -33.17
C ILE A 125 28.05 6.31 -32.01
N GLN A 126 27.72 5.83 -30.81
CA GLN A 126 27.84 6.56 -29.56
C GLN A 126 28.59 5.69 -28.56
N TRP A 127 29.59 6.24 -27.89
CA TRP A 127 30.24 5.59 -26.75
C TRP A 127 29.54 5.99 -25.46
N ASN A 128 29.04 5.03 -24.70
CA ASN A 128 28.48 5.22 -23.37
C ASN A 128 29.58 5.06 -22.32
N ILE A 129 29.89 6.12 -21.58
CA ILE A 129 31.06 6.14 -20.67
C ILE A 129 30.80 5.29 -19.42
N ALA A 130 29.56 5.29 -18.92
CA ALA A 130 29.20 4.56 -17.70
C ALA A 130 29.20 3.03 -17.87
N THR A 131 28.82 2.52 -19.05
CA THR A 131 28.82 1.07 -19.33
C THR A 131 30.07 0.60 -20.10
N GLN A 132 30.86 1.53 -20.64
CA GLN A 132 32.01 1.25 -21.53
C GLN A 132 31.61 0.49 -22.80
N GLU A 133 30.48 0.87 -23.40
CA GLU A 133 29.89 0.20 -24.56
C GLU A 133 29.72 1.15 -25.75
N TRP A 134 29.81 0.58 -26.95
CA TRP A 134 29.33 1.19 -28.19
C TRP A 134 27.84 0.88 -28.38
N VAL A 135 27.02 1.92 -28.51
CA VAL A 135 25.61 1.80 -28.89
C VAL A 135 25.36 2.44 -30.25
N PRO A 136 24.44 1.90 -31.08
CA PRO A 136 24.08 2.52 -32.34
C PRO A 136 23.44 3.89 -32.08
N TYR A 137 23.80 4.87 -32.91
CA TYR A 137 23.19 6.19 -32.92
C TYR A 137 22.65 6.50 -34.33
N SER A 138 21.64 7.37 -34.40
CA SER A 138 21.07 7.82 -35.67
C SER A 138 20.76 9.31 -35.61
N HIS A 139 21.29 10.02 -36.61
CA HIS A 139 21.00 11.39 -36.96
C HIS A 139 21.11 11.49 -38.48
N ALA A 140 20.31 12.33 -39.12
CA ALA A 140 20.30 12.51 -40.57
C ALA A 140 20.37 14.01 -40.88
N GLY A 141 21.17 14.36 -41.89
CA GLY A 141 21.49 15.75 -42.23
C GLY A 141 22.82 16.22 -41.65
N ASP A 142 23.17 17.46 -42.00
CA ASP A 142 24.36 18.16 -41.54
C ASP A 142 24.23 18.54 -40.06
N TYR A 143 25.21 18.17 -39.24
CA TYR A 143 25.33 18.56 -37.84
C TYR A 143 25.07 20.06 -37.59
N ARG A 144 25.47 20.92 -38.54
CA ARG A 144 25.35 22.37 -38.43
C ARG A 144 23.90 22.86 -38.49
N ASP A 145 23.03 22.13 -39.21
CA ASP A 145 21.61 22.49 -39.36
C ASP A 145 20.77 22.05 -38.14
N GLY A 146 21.22 21.02 -37.42
CA GLY A 146 20.48 20.43 -36.31
C GLY A 146 21.06 20.66 -34.90
N CYS A 147 22.33 21.05 -34.77
CA CYS A 147 23.04 21.05 -33.48
C CYS A 147 23.96 22.25 -33.22
N ALA A 148 24.54 22.91 -34.23
CA ALA A 148 25.62 23.88 -33.99
C ALA A 148 25.22 25.09 -33.12
N GLY A 149 23.98 25.59 -33.23
CA GLY A 149 23.49 26.72 -32.43
C GLY A 149 23.55 26.49 -30.91
N CYS A 150 23.28 25.27 -30.42
CA CYS A 150 23.40 24.92 -29.00
C CYS A 150 24.78 24.35 -28.60
N HIS A 151 25.73 24.27 -29.53
CA HIS A 151 27.02 23.58 -29.32
C HIS A 151 28.25 24.45 -29.59
N THR A 152 28.08 25.64 -30.19
CA THR A 152 29.16 26.56 -30.58
C THR A 152 28.80 27.99 -30.19
N THR A 153 29.80 28.87 -30.12
CA THR A 153 29.62 30.28 -29.70
C THR A 153 29.63 31.20 -30.91
N GLY A 154 28.65 32.11 -31.00
CA GLY A 154 28.50 33.03 -32.13
C GLY A 154 28.26 32.32 -33.46
N TYR A 155 27.33 31.35 -33.47
CA TYR A 155 26.91 30.63 -34.68
C TYR A 155 26.14 31.56 -35.64
N ASP A 156 26.31 31.32 -36.94
CA ASP A 156 25.59 31.94 -38.05
C ASP A 156 25.00 30.82 -38.92
N PRO A 157 23.68 30.63 -38.94
CA PRO A 157 23.04 29.57 -39.71
C PRO A 157 23.06 29.81 -41.23
N ALA A 158 23.27 31.04 -41.70
CA ALA A 158 23.32 31.35 -43.12
C ALA A 158 24.67 31.00 -43.76
N SER A 159 25.78 31.21 -43.04
CA SER A 159 27.12 30.75 -43.46
C SER A 159 27.49 29.34 -42.97
N LYS A 160 26.72 28.79 -42.02
CA LYS A 160 27.05 27.58 -41.24
C LYS A 160 28.42 27.67 -40.54
N THR A 161 28.80 28.86 -40.05
CA THR A 161 30.07 29.08 -39.32
C THR A 161 29.82 29.61 -37.91
N TRP A 162 30.84 29.54 -37.04
CA TRP A 162 30.78 30.06 -35.66
C TRP A 162 32.01 30.88 -35.32
N LYS A 163 32.00 31.58 -34.16
CA LYS A 163 33.17 32.26 -33.63
C LYS A 163 34.14 31.29 -32.94
N GLU A 164 33.65 30.48 -32.01
CA GLU A 164 34.45 29.52 -31.23
C GLU A 164 33.69 28.19 -31.04
N PRO A 165 34.39 27.05 -30.98
CA PRO A 165 33.78 25.75 -30.70
C PRO A 165 33.47 25.60 -29.20
N GLY A 166 32.39 24.88 -28.87
CA GLY A 166 31.87 24.78 -27.52
C GLY A 166 31.14 26.05 -27.06
N ILE A 167 30.66 26.02 -25.82
CA ILE A 167 29.98 27.14 -25.17
C ILE A 167 31.03 27.93 -24.38
N GLN A 168 31.31 29.15 -24.85
CA GLN A 168 32.30 30.09 -24.34
C GLN A 168 31.60 31.36 -23.81
N CYS A 169 32.36 32.30 -23.26
CA CYS A 169 31.87 33.52 -22.59
C CYS A 169 30.71 34.22 -23.33
N GLU A 170 30.86 34.49 -24.62
CA GLU A 170 29.91 35.29 -25.40
C GLU A 170 28.57 34.55 -25.69
N ALA A 171 28.50 33.24 -25.48
CA ALA A 171 27.24 32.49 -25.55
C ALA A 171 26.31 32.78 -24.36
N CYS A 172 26.88 33.22 -23.23
CA CYS A 172 26.12 33.62 -22.03
C CYS A 172 26.07 35.14 -21.83
N HIS A 173 27.09 35.87 -22.29
CA HIS A 173 27.25 37.30 -22.04
C HIS A 173 26.91 38.20 -23.24
N GLY A 174 26.56 37.61 -24.39
CA GLY A 174 26.33 38.32 -25.64
C GLY A 174 27.63 38.75 -26.37
N PRO A 175 27.52 39.50 -27.48
CA PRO A 175 28.65 39.86 -28.32
C PRO A 175 29.61 40.86 -27.64
N GLY A 176 30.87 40.48 -27.42
CA GLY A 176 31.83 41.23 -26.60
C GLY A 176 32.56 42.37 -27.29
N GLN A 177 32.39 42.60 -28.60
CA GLN A 177 33.17 43.61 -29.37
C GLN A 177 33.06 45.03 -28.82
N GLU A 178 31.87 45.45 -28.41
CA GLU A 178 31.61 46.77 -27.82
C GLU A 178 32.39 46.96 -26.51
N HIS A 179 32.41 45.92 -25.66
CA HIS A 179 33.13 45.92 -24.39
C HIS A 179 34.66 45.86 -24.59
N ALA A 180 35.14 44.93 -25.41
CA ALA A 180 36.57 44.71 -25.65
C ALA A 180 37.25 45.84 -26.45
N SER A 181 36.50 46.70 -27.15
CA SER A 181 37.01 47.91 -27.82
C SER A 181 36.93 49.17 -26.95
N GLY A 182 36.36 49.08 -25.75
CA GLY A 182 36.30 50.20 -24.80
C GLY A 182 37.68 50.51 -24.20
N GLY A 183 38.30 51.62 -24.62
CA GLY A 183 39.45 52.18 -23.92
C GLY A 183 39.02 52.70 -22.54
N PHE A 184 39.23 51.88 -21.50
CA PHE A 184 38.59 52.05 -20.18
C PHE A 184 38.93 53.37 -19.48
N ALA A 185 38.03 54.35 -19.57
CA ALA A 185 38.01 55.55 -18.72
C ALA A 185 37.02 55.39 -17.53
N ASN A 186 35.92 54.67 -17.74
CA ASN A 186 34.93 54.29 -16.73
C ASN A 186 34.46 52.84 -17.00
N PRO A 187 34.54 51.90 -16.02
CA PRO A 187 34.07 50.52 -16.20
C PRO A 187 32.58 50.35 -16.50
N ASN A 188 31.77 51.41 -16.35
CA ASN A 188 30.31 51.32 -16.51
C ASN A 188 29.80 51.57 -17.94
N ASP A 189 30.61 52.18 -18.82
CA ASP A 189 30.10 52.77 -20.07
C ASP A 189 29.69 51.73 -21.13
N LYS A 190 30.24 50.51 -21.07
CA LYS A 190 29.93 49.39 -21.98
C LYS A 190 30.02 48.04 -21.26
N LYS A 191 28.96 47.63 -20.58
CA LYS A 191 28.88 46.33 -19.88
C LYS A 191 28.40 45.21 -20.81
N ILE A 192 28.94 44.01 -20.62
CA ILE A 192 28.38 42.76 -21.15
C ILE A 192 27.13 42.33 -20.38
N TYR A 193 26.34 41.39 -20.91
CA TYR A 193 25.20 40.84 -20.16
C TYR A 193 25.71 39.95 -19.03
N ALA A 194 25.26 40.21 -17.80
CA ALA A 194 25.75 39.52 -16.60
C ALA A 194 24.65 39.37 -15.53
N LYS A 195 23.38 39.27 -15.95
CA LYS A 195 22.24 39.08 -15.05
C LYS A 195 22.00 37.59 -14.75
N PRO A 196 21.40 37.23 -13.60
CA PRO A 196 21.08 35.84 -13.23
C PRO A 196 19.83 35.28 -13.95
N ASP A 197 19.80 35.46 -15.27
CA ASP A 197 18.66 35.20 -16.13
C ASP A 197 18.61 33.73 -16.59
N ALA A 198 17.52 33.05 -16.26
CA ALA A 198 17.30 31.65 -16.60
C ALA A 198 17.20 31.40 -18.11
N GLU A 199 16.80 32.38 -18.93
CA GLU A 199 16.75 32.23 -20.39
C GLU A 199 18.14 31.98 -20.98
N VAL A 200 19.20 32.54 -20.40
CA VAL A 200 20.58 32.32 -20.85
C VAL A 200 20.95 30.83 -20.78
N CYS A 201 20.44 30.11 -19.77
CA CYS A 201 20.56 28.67 -19.67
C CYS A 201 19.53 27.96 -20.58
N GLY A 202 18.30 28.47 -20.62
CA GLY A 202 17.20 27.96 -21.43
C GLY A 202 17.48 27.91 -22.93
N ALA A 203 18.32 28.81 -23.44
CA ALA A 203 18.75 28.85 -24.84
C ALA A 203 19.38 27.53 -25.32
N CYS A 204 20.01 26.77 -24.41
CA CYS A 204 20.57 25.44 -24.69
C CYS A 204 19.88 24.30 -23.93
N HIS A 205 19.31 24.55 -22.75
CA HIS A 205 18.69 23.54 -21.88
C HIS A 205 17.18 23.37 -22.12
N THR A 206 16.79 23.40 -23.40
CA THR A 206 15.42 23.18 -23.86
C THR A 206 15.34 22.21 -25.05
N ARG A 207 14.12 21.86 -25.45
CA ARG A 207 13.80 21.21 -26.74
C ARG A 207 12.60 21.91 -27.37
N GLY A 208 12.61 22.00 -28.69
CA GLY A 208 11.51 22.61 -29.45
C GLY A 208 11.88 22.93 -30.89
N LYS A 209 11.17 23.90 -31.44
CA LYS A 209 11.42 24.52 -32.75
C LYS A 209 11.22 26.02 -32.68
N THR A 210 11.90 26.79 -33.53
CA THR A 210 11.54 28.20 -33.79
C THR A 210 10.09 28.32 -34.29
N LYS A 211 9.48 29.52 -34.21
CA LYS A 211 8.06 29.71 -34.59
C LYS A 211 7.76 29.31 -36.05
N ASP A 212 8.74 29.41 -36.94
CA ASP A 212 8.71 28.99 -38.35
C ASP A 212 8.98 27.49 -38.58
N GLY A 213 9.36 26.74 -37.54
CA GLY A 213 9.74 25.33 -37.60
C GLY A 213 11.18 25.04 -38.03
N GLN A 214 11.97 26.05 -38.41
CA GLN A 214 13.27 25.88 -39.04
C GLN A 214 14.32 25.31 -38.06
N PHE A 215 14.69 26.04 -37.01
CA PHE A 215 15.79 25.70 -36.12
C PHE A 215 15.33 24.96 -34.86
N SER A 216 16.20 24.11 -34.30
CA SER A 216 15.93 23.35 -33.06
C SER A 216 16.55 23.98 -31.80
N TRP A 217 16.90 25.26 -31.90
CA TRP A 217 17.33 26.17 -30.83
C TRP A 217 16.60 27.51 -31.02
N PRO A 218 16.51 28.38 -29.99
CA PRO A 218 15.93 29.73 -30.14
C PRO A 218 16.88 30.64 -30.93
N GLU A 219 16.83 30.52 -32.26
CA GLU A 219 17.43 31.48 -33.18
C GLU A 219 16.75 32.85 -33.00
N GLY A 220 17.51 33.94 -33.12
CA GLY A 220 17.06 35.29 -32.77
C GLY A 220 17.18 35.69 -31.30
N TYR A 221 17.30 34.73 -30.36
CA TYR A 221 17.64 35.03 -28.97
C TYR A 221 19.13 35.39 -28.83
N VAL A 222 19.43 36.46 -28.09
CA VAL A 222 20.79 36.86 -27.72
C VAL A 222 20.76 37.39 -26.27
N PRO A 223 21.63 36.93 -25.36
CA PRO A 223 21.68 37.43 -23.99
C PRO A 223 21.84 38.95 -23.92
N GLY A 224 20.93 39.62 -23.21
CA GLY A 224 20.86 41.09 -23.12
C GLY A 224 20.20 41.81 -24.30
N GLY A 225 19.61 41.07 -25.25
CA GLY A 225 18.69 41.62 -26.24
C GLY A 225 17.28 41.89 -25.68
N ASN A 226 16.39 42.38 -26.55
CA ASN A 226 14.97 42.66 -26.25
C ASN A 226 14.04 41.54 -26.79
N VAL A 227 14.54 40.31 -26.89
CA VAL A 227 13.83 39.16 -27.47
C VAL A 227 13.94 38.01 -26.48
N HIS A 228 12.79 37.50 -26.02
CA HIS A 228 12.72 36.36 -25.12
C HIS A 228 12.64 35.05 -25.91
N ILE A 229 12.97 33.93 -25.26
CA ILE A 229 12.92 32.60 -25.90
C ILE A 229 11.50 32.29 -26.36
N GLU A 230 10.49 32.69 -25.59
CA GLU A 230 9.08 32.48 -25.93
C GLU A 230 8.58 33.33 -27.11
N ASP A 231 9.27 34.40 -27.50
CA ASP A 231 8.96 35.15 -28.73
C ASP A 231 9.32 34.36 -29.99
N VAL A 232 10.50 33.71 -29.97
CA VAL A 232 11.10 33.06 -31.15
C VAL A 232 10.94 31.53 -31.17
N PHE A 233 10.64 30.89 -30.05
CA PHE A 233 10.72 29.43 -29.90
C PHE A 233 9.47 28.81 -29.28
N ASN A 234 9.11 27.61 -29.72
CA ASN A 234 8.03 26.78 -29.22
C ASN A 234 8.64 25.56 -28.51
N THR A 235 8.64 25.56 -27.18
CA THR A 235 9.14 24.46 -26.36
C THR A 235 8.23 23.24 -26.46
N THR A 236 8.78 22.07 -26.77
CA THR A 236 8.00 20.82 -26.85
C THR A 236 7.79 20.22 -25.46
N THR A 237 6.69 20.58 -24.78
CA THR A 237 6.24 20.03 -23.50
C THR A 237 5.21 18.90 -23.64
N ALA A 238 4.38 18.92 -24.68
CA ALA A 238 3.32 17.92 -24.91
C ALA A 238 3.78 16.67 -25.72
N ASP A 239 5.07 16.53 -26.01
CA ASP A 239 5.62 15.38 -26.76
C ASP A 239 5.99 14.24 -25.79
N THR A 240 5.14 13.21 -25.72
CA THR A 240 5.29 12.04 -24.81
C THR A 240 6.55 11.19 -25.07
N LYS A 241 7.29 11.49 -26.14
CA LYS A 241 8.66 10.98 -26.39
C LYS A 241 9.68 11.57 -25.42
N TRP A 242 9.49 12.82 -24.98
CA TRP A 242 10.43 13.56 -24.12
C TRP A 242 9.91 13.76 -22.69
N TRP A 243 8.62 13.52 -22.43
CA TRP A 243 7.96 13.76 -21.14
C TRP A 243 7.14 12.56 -20.68
N TYR A 244 7.12 12.33 -19.37
CA TYR A 244 6.15 11.44 -18.72
C TYR A 244 4.76 12.08 -18.73
N ASP A 245 3.72 11.26 -18.72
CA ASP A 245 2.35 11.76 -18.60
C ASP A 245 2.13 12.25 -17.17
N ASN A 246 1.41 13.37 -16.99
CA ASN A 246 1.10 13.90 -15.66
C ASN A 246 -0.17 13.23 -15.12
N PRO A 247 -0.17 12.63 -13.92
CA PRO A 247 -1.37 12.07 -13.31
C PRO A 247 -2.35 13.15 -12.84
N ASP A 248 -1.86 14.34 -12.45
CA ASP A 248 -2.68 15.41 -11.85
C ASP A 248 -3.33 16.33 -12.89
N ASP A 249 -2.57 16.79 -13.88
CA ASP A 249 -3.04 17.68 -14.94
C ASP A 249 -2.30 17.42 -16.26
N ALA A 250 -3.01 16.87 -17.24
CA ALA A 250 -2.49 16.58 -18.57
C ALA A 250 -2.02 17.80 -19.40
N ASN A 251 -2.24 19.03 -18.90
CA ASN A 251 -1.76 20.27 -19.50
C ASN A 251 -0.42 20.76 -18.90
N ASP A 252 -0.05 20.29 -17.70
CA ASP A 252 1.21 20.62 -17.02
C ASP A 252 2.30 19.59 -17.39
N PRO A 253 3.49 20.01 -17.89
CA PRO A 253 4.59 19.08 -18.10
C PRO A 253 5.04 18.45 -16.78
N TYR A 254 4.95 17.12 -16.70
CA TYR A 254 5.48 16.32 -15.60
C TYR A 254 7.01 16.19 -15.73
N HIS A 255 7.57 15.05 -15.33
CA HIS A 255 9.03 14.86 -15.40
C HIS A 255 9.52 14.56 -16.82
N ALA A 256 10.76 14.95 -17.12
CA ALA A 256 11.39 14.66 -18.40
C ALA A 256 11.88 13.20 -18.52
N LYS A 257 11.66 12.59 -19.70
CA LYS A 257 12.25 11.32 -20.16
C LYS A 257 13.65 11.50 -20.74
N SER A 258 14.13 12.72 -20.97
CA SER A 258 15.35 12.99 -21.74
C SER A 258 16.13 14.23 -21.30
N HIS A 259 17.41 14.26 -21.70
CA HIS A 259 18.34 15.34 -21.37
C HIS A 259 18.08 16.65 -22.14
N HIS A 260 18.50 17.77 -21.55
CA HIS A 260 18.25 19.18 -21.98
C HIS A 260 16.79 19.65 -21.78
N GLN A 261 16.07 19.13 -20.79
CA GLN A 261 14.69 19.53 -20.45
C GLN A 261 14.63 20.43 -19.20
N GLN A 262 15.78 20.82 -18.64
CA GLN A 262 15.84 21.50 -17.34
C GLN A 262 15.15 22.87 -17.32
N TYR A 263 15.17 23.64 -18.43
CA TYR A 263 14.51 24.94 -18.47
C TYR A 263 12.98 24.83 -18.40
N PRO A 264 12.28 24.06 -19.26
CA PRO A 264 10.83 23.85 -19.10
C PRO A 264 10.45 23.13 -17.79
N GLU A 265 11.28 22.21 -17.25
CA GLU A 265 11.06 21.64 -15.91
C GLU A 265 11.13 22.71 -14.80
N TRP A 266 12.08 23.65 -14.89
CA TRP A 266 12.21 24.78 -13.96
C TRP A 266 11.08 25.80 -14.13
N GLN A 267 10.67 26.14 -15.36
CA GLN A 267 9.57 27.07 -15.64
C GLN A 267 8.27 26.61 -14.94
N ALA A 268 7.98 25.29 -14.99
CA ALA A 268 6.81 24.69 -14.35
C ALA A 268 6.97 24.49 -12.82
N SER A 269 8.17 24.64 -12.26
CA SER A 269 8.43 24.58 -10.82
C SER A 269 8.00 25.88 -10.12
N ARG A 270 7.92 25.90 -8.78
CA ARG A 270 7.67 27.14 -8.02
C ARG A 270 8.91 28.04 -7.86
N HIS A 271 10.08 27.63 -8.33
CA HIS A 271 11.30 28.45 -8.29
C HIS A 271 11.27 29.60 -9.31
N SER A 272 10.67 29.37 -10.49
CA SER A 272 10.50 30.39 -11.53
C SER A 272 9.69 31.59 -11.03
N THR A 273 8.60 31.32 -10.32
CA THR A 273 7.67 32.33 -9.78
C THR A 273 8.02 32.77 -8.35
N ALA A 274 9.15 32.35 -7.77
CA ALA A 274 9.47 32.52 -6.35
C ALA A 274 9.38 33.99 -5.88
N LEU A 275 9.93 34.93 -6.65
CA LEU A 275 9.87 36.37 -6.36
C LEU A 275 8.46 36.94 -6.54
N GLU A 276 7.77 36.53 -7.59
CA GLU A 276 6.45 37.06 -7.98
C GLU A 276 5.37 36.69 -6.97
N ASN A 277 5.44 35.46 -6.46
CA ASN A 277 4.55 34.95 -5.41
C ASN A 277 4.62 35.77 -4.11
N ILE A 278 5.75 36.44 -3.80
CA ILE A 278 5.92 37.24 -2.58
C ILE A 278 5.86 38.76 -2.81
N ARG A 279 6.21 39.28 -4.00
CA ARG A 279 6.46 40.72 -4.24
C ARG A 279 5.33 41.64 -3.74
N ASN A 280 4.08 41.20 -3.87
CA ASN A 280 2.89 41.99 -3.53
C ASN A 280 2.24 41.62 -2.17
N LEU A 281 2.82 40.73 -1.36
CA LEU A 281 2.29 40.38 -0.05
C LEU A 281 2.57 41.49 0.98
N PRO A 282 1.63 41.81 1.89
CA PRO A 282 1.73 42.98 2.77
C PRO A 282 2.83 42.90 3.82
N PHE A 283 3.40 41.71 4.04
CA PHE A 283 4.48 41.44 5.00
C PHE A 283 5.88 41.29 4.35
N THR A 284 5.99 41.40 3.02
CA THR A 284 7.25 41.21 2.29
C THR A 284 8.25 42.32 2.56
N GLN A 285 9.45 41.90 2.95
CA GLN A 285 10.61 42.72 3.31
C GLN A 285 11.83 42.29 2.49
N ASP A 286 12.89 43.09 2.47
CA ASP A 286 14.08 42.79 1.66
C ASP A 286 14.81 41.51 2.14
N SER A 287 14.74 41.16 3.43
CA SER A 287 15.26 39.88 3.94
C SER A 287 14.57 38.64 3.33
N CYS A 288 13.30 38.75 2.89
CA CYS A 288 12.63 37.66 2.19
C CYS A 288 13.35 37.30 0.87
N LEU A 289 14.09 38.23 0.29
CA LEU A 289 14.78 38.05 -0.99
C LEU A 289 16.02 37.14 -0.88
N GLU A 290 16.53 36.88 0.31
CA GLU A 290 17.64 35.93 0.56
C GLU A 290 17.30 34.52 0.05
N CYS A 291 16.02 34.13 0.11
CA CYS A 291 15.50 32.88 -0.43
C CYS A 291 14.74 33.04 -1.76
N HIS A 292 14.28 34.26 -2.10
CA HIS A 292 13.35 34.49 -3.21
C HIS A 292 13.90 35.28 -4.41
N SER A 293 15.10 35.87 -4.35
CA SER A 293 15.71 36.57 -5.49
C SER A 293 17.21 36.32 -5.64
N GLN A 294 17.63 35.90 -6.82
CA GLN A 294 19.04 35.67 -7.13
C GLN A 294 19.84 36.98 -7.26
N ASP A 295 19.26 38.03 -7.87
CA ASP A 295 19.95 39.31 -8.00
C ASP A 295 20.13 40.03 -6.65
N TYR A 296 19.22 39.80 -5.69
CA TYR A 296 19.43 40.17 -4.29
C TYR A 296 20.54 39.35 -3.61
N ARG A 297 20.53 38.02 -3.74
CA ARG A 297 21.61 37.15 -3.18
C ARG A 297 23.00 37.55 -3.67
N GLU A 298 23.10 38.04 -4.91
CA GLU A 298 24.36 38.56 -5.49
C GLU A 298 24.70 39.99 -5.02
N ASN A 299 23.71 40.86 -4.75
CA ASN A 299 23.92 42.29 -4.50
C ASN A 299 22.99 42.88 -3.39
N PRO A 300 22.98 42.32 -2.15
CA PRO A 300 21.95 42.59 -1.13
C PRO A 300 22.01 44.00 -0.54
N THR A 301 23.05 44.78 -0.85
CA THR A 301 23.19 46.19 -0.44
C THR A 301 22.64 47.19 -1.46
N THR A 302 22.20 46.73 -2.64
CA THR A 302 21.72 47.58 -3.74
C THR A 302 20.40 47.13 -4.38
N VAL A 303 19.95 45.91 -4.08
CA VAL A 303 18.66 45.39 -4.53
C VAL A 303 17.66 45.45 -3.36
N THR A 304 16.43 45.87 -3.66
CA THR A 304 15.27 45.87 -2.74
C THR A 304 14.12 45.14 -3.42
N LYS A 305 13.01 44.88 -2.72
CA LYS A 305 11.84 44.20 -3.29
C LYS A 305 11.20 44.93 -4.48
N GLU A 306 11.40 46.26 -4.57
CA GLU A 306 10.97 47.09 -5.71
C GLU A 306 11.91 46.97 -6.92
N THR A 307 13.19 46.63 -6.71
CA THR A 307 14.20 46.58 -7.78
C THR A 307 14.61 45.17 -8.20
N ALA A 308 14.38 44.17 -7.34
CA ALA A 308 14.65 42.75 -7.61
C ALA A 308 13.91 42.27 -8.86
N GLN A 309 14.64 41.62 -9.77
CA GLN A 309 14.15 41.22 -11.09
C GLN A 309 14.05 39.71 -11.27
N PHE A 310 14.91 38.92 -10.63
CA PHE A 310 15.03 37.48 -10.87
C PHE A 310 14.68 36.68 -9.62
N GLY A 311 13.91 35.60 -9.80
CA GLY A 311 13.55 34.65 -8.74
C GLY A 311 14.69 33.69 -8.39
N VAL A 312 14.33 32.44 -8.05
CA VAL A 312 15.31 31.35 -7.89
C VAL A 312 15.59 30.77 -9.27
N THR A 313 16.74 31.12 -9.86
CA THR A 313 17.10 30.76 -11.23
C THR A 313 18.20 29.69 -11.27
N CYS A 314 18.63 29.29 -12.47
CA CYS A 314 19.69 28.29 -12.63
C CYS A 314 20.99 28.69 -11.90
N GLN A 315 21.30 29.99 -11.82
CA GLN A 315 22.49 30.53 -11.16
C GLN A 315 22.42 30.53 -9.62
N THR A 316 21.23 30.35 -9.03
CA THR A 316 21.10 30.12 -7.58
C THR A 316 21.73 28.79 -7.16
N CYS A 317 21.69 27.79 -8.04
CA CYS A 317 22.25 26.46 -7.80
C CYS A 317 23.61 26.22 -8.47
N HIS A 318 23.86 26.81 -9.65
CA HIS A 318 25.02 26.50 -10.50
C HIS A 318 25.94 27.70 -10.79
N LEU A 319 27.26 27.47 -10.76
CA LEU A 319 28.28 28.46 -11.12
C LEU A 319 28.93 28.11 -12.46
N SER A 320 28.68 28.92 -13.48
CA SER A 320 29.23 28.74 -14.83
C SER A 320 30.76 28.92 -14.91
N HIS A 321 31.37 29.66 -13.98
CA HIS A 321 32.81 29.91 -13.89
C HIS A 321 33.23 30.34 -12.47
N ALA A 322 33.66 29.40 -11.64
CA ALA A 322 34.23 29.68 -10.32
C ALA A 322 35.12 28.52 -9.83
N SER A 323 36.10 28.83 -8.98
CA SER A 323 36.83 27.81 -8.21
C SER A 323 36.00 27.31 -7.03
N GLY A 324 36.06 26.01 -6.74
CA GLY A 324 35.43 25.41 -5.55
C GLY A 324 34.04 24.80 -5.75
N THR A 325 33.51 24.76 -6.99
CA THR A 325 32.21 24.15 -7.28
C THR A 325 32.16 22.65 -6.97
N VAL A 326 31.00 22.15 -6.55
CA VAL A 326 30.79 20.73 -6.23
C VAL A 326 30.12 20.00 -7.40
N GLY A 327 30.73 18.91 -7.86
CA GLY A 327 30.13 17.97 -8.81
C GLY A 327 29.69 18.58 -10.14
N SER A 328 28.37 18.77 -10.31
CA SER A 328 27.74 19.35 -11.50
C SER A 328 27.72 20.89 -11.44
N GLN A 329 28.88 21.50 -11.17
CA GLN A 329 29.06 22.95 -11.04
C GLN A 329 28.17 23.59 -9.96
N LEU A 330 27.82 22.86 -8.89
CA LEU A 330 26.96 23.40 -7.82
C LEU A 330 27.72 24.41 -6.95
N VAL A 331 27.02 25.43 -6.45
CA VAL A 331 27.54 26.43 -5.48
C VAL A 331 28.00 25.79 -4.16
N LYS A 332 27.32 24.73 -3.73
CA LYS A 332 27.46 24.02 -2.45
C LYS A 332 27.04 22.56 -2.64
N PRO A 333 27.28 21.65 -1.66
CA PRO A 333 26.63 20.34 -1.62
C PRO A 333 25.11 20.44 -1.74
N ALA A 334 24.49 19.47 -2.43
CA ALA A 334 23.08 19.55 -2.82
C ALA A 334 22.08 19.61 -1.64
N TYR A 335 22.44 19.01 -0.49
CA TYR A 335 21.63 19.08 0.73
C TYR A 335 21.60 20.51 1.31
N GLU A 336 22.77 21.13 1.49
CA GLU A 336 22.90 22.53 1.92
C GLU A 336 22.18 23.50 0.98
N LEU A 337 22.23 23.23 -0.33
CA LEU A 337 21.55 24.02 -1.34
C LEU A 337 20.02 24.04 -1.17
N CYS A 338 19.43 22.93 -0.72
CA CYS A 338 18.01 22.88 -0.39
C CYS A 338 17.72 23.51 0.98
N THR A 339 18.50 23.16 2.01
CA THR A 339 18.22 23.57 3.39
C THR A 339 18.61 25.02 3.71
N GLU A 340 19.41 25.69 2.89
CA GLU A 340 19.64 27.15 2.97
C GLU A 340 18.34 27.96 2.84
N CYS A 341 17.38 27.49 2.04
CA CYS A 341 16.07 28.14 1.90
C CYS A 341 14.94 27.38 2.59
N HIS A 342 14.94 26.04 2.54
CA HIS A 342 13.87 25.19 3.10
C HIS A 342 14.11 24.86 4.59
N ASN A 343 14.18 25.91 5.41
CA ASN A 343 14.31 25.82 6.86
C ASN A 343 13.35 26.77 7.58
N GLY A 344 13.02 26.45 8.82
CA GLY A 344 12.13 27.23 9.68
C GLY A 344 12.80 28.42 10.37
N HIS A 345 14.04 28.76 10.01
CA HIS A 345 14.88 29.78 10.65
C HIS A 345 15.04 29.52 12.15
N LEU A 346 15.48 28.31 12.49
CA LEU A 346 15.69 27.86 13.87
C LEU A 346 16.68 28.79 14.61
N PRO A 347 16.31 29.37 15.77
CA PRO A 347 17.17 30.27 16.52
C PRO A 347 18.39 29.58 17.14
N GLU A 348 19.39 30.36 17.56
CA GLU A 348 20.66 29.88 18.16
C GLU A 348 20.48 28.99 19.42
N SER A 349 19.29 29.02 20.05
CA SER A 349 18.90 28.10 21.14
C SER A 349 18.71 26.65 20.69
N GLY A 350 18.60 26.38 19.38
CA GLY A 350 18.29 25.07 18.82
C GLY A 350 16.84 24.61 19.00
N LYS A 351 15.96 25.45 19.53
CA LYS A 351 14.53 25.16 19.76
C LYS A 351 13.66 26.40 19.51
N PHE A 352 12.54 26.25 18.82
CA PHE A 352 11.54 27.30 18.61
C PHE A 352 10.82 27.65 19.93
N ASP A 353 10.52 28.93 20.13
CA ASP A 353 9.70 29.37 21.26
C ASP A 353 8.21 29.02 21.03
N PRO A 354 7.46 28.57 22.04
CA PRO A 354 6.02 28.37 21.92
C PRO A 354 5.29 29.63 21.47
N GLY A 355 4.50 29.52 20.40
CA GLY A 355 3.81 30.63 19.73
C GLY A 355 4.51 31.09 18.44
N THR A 356 5.73 30.62 18.16
CA THR A 356 6.42 30.85 16.89
C THR A 356 5.58 30.35 15.71
N ASN A 357 5.38 31.24 14.74
CA ASN A 357 4.76 30.93 13.44
C ASN A 357 5.82 30.37 12.49
N VAL A 358 6.08 29.08 12.61
CA VAL A 358 7.09 28.36 11.81
C VAL A 358 6.59 28.19 10.38
N HIS A 359 7.43 28.52 9.40
CA HIS A 359 7.16 28.30 7.97
C HIS A 359 8.19 27.35 7.36
N HIS A 360 7.78 26.48 6.43
CA HIS A 360 8.65 25.59 5.64
C HIS A 360 9.86 24.94 6.40
N PRO A 361 9.66 24.28 7.56
CA PRO A 361 10.73 23.71 8.37
C PRO A 361 11.19 22.33 7.88
N MET A 362 11.38 22.15 6.57
CA MET A 362 11.74 20.84 6.01
C MET A 362 13.12 20.36 6.50
N LYS A 363 14.08 21.28 6.66
CA LYS A 363 15.37 21.02 7.33
C LYS A 363 15.15 20.46 8.73
N GLU A 364 14.47 21.22 9.60
CA GLU A 364 14.28 20.87 11.02
C GLU A 364 13.50 19.56 11.18
N MET A 365 12.47 19.32 10.36
CA MET A 365 11.72 18.06 10.38
C MET A 365 12.60 16.88 9.98
N PHE A 366 13.37 16.99 8.89
CA PHE A 366 14.19 15.91 8.34
C PHE A 366 15.38 15.56 9.25
N GLU A 367 16.01 16.58 9.84
CA GLU A 367 17.04 16.46 10.89
C GLU A 367 16.44 16.04 12.25
N GLY A 368 15.12 16.20 12.45
CA GLY A 368 14.41 15.82 13.67
C GLY A 368 14.63 16.75 14.86
N ILE A 369 14.87 18.04 14.62
CA ILE A 369 15.27 19.04 15.62
C ILE A 369 14.25 20.17 15.74
N GLY A 370 14.38 21.00 16.78
CA GLY A 370 13.75 22.32 16.84
C GLY A 370 12.44 22.45 17.62
N PHE A 371 11.64 21.40 17.81
CA PHE A 371 10.43 21.52 18.63
C PHE A 371 10.74 21.52 20.15
N PRO A 372 10.22 22.47 20.95
CA PRO A 372 10.50 22.56 22.39
C PRO A 372 9.96 21.35 23.17
N GLY A 373 10.69 20.91 24.18
CA GLY A 373 10.28 19.80 25.06
C GLY A 373 10.40 18.39 24.47
N ILE A 374 10.82 18.25 23.21
CA ILE A 374 11.06 16.95 22.55
C ILE A 374 12.56 16.81 22.23
N GLU A 375 13.10 15.62 22.51
CA GLU A 375 14.47 15.24 22.16
C GLU A 375 14.67 15.15 20.63
N ASP A 376 15.91 15.31 20.18
CA ASP A 376 16.22 15.33 18.75
C ASP A 376 16.09 13.92 18.15
N MET A 377 15.24 13.79 17.14
CA MET A 377 14.72 12.51 16.65
C MET A 377 14.93 12.38 15.13
N PRO A 378 16.20 12.33 14.66
CA PRO A 378 16.53 12.40 13.24
C PRO A 378 15.88 11.31 12.41
N SER A 379 15.44 11.67 11.20
CA SER A 379 14.73 10.75 10.32
C SER A 379 15.58 9.53 9.96
N PRO A 380 14.97 8.34 9.74
CA PRO A 380 15.71 7.15 9.32
C PRO A 380 16.55 7.34 8.05
N HIS A 381 16.16 8.27 7.18
CA HIS A 381 16.88 8.63 5.96
C HIS A 381 18.06 9.57 6.22
N PHE A 382 17.89 10.60 7.06
CA PHE A 382 18.97 11.53 7.43
C PHE A 382 20.10 10.84 8.20
N ARG A 383 19.76 9.94 9.13
CA ARG A 383 20.74 9.26 9.99
C ARG A 383 21.49 8.08 9.35
N ALA A 384 21.13 7.70 8.12
CA ALA A 384 21.76 6.58 7.43
C ALA A 384 23.07 7.03 6.75
N ASP A 385 24.13 6.22 6.86
CA ASP A 385 25.36 6.48 6.11
C ASP A 385 25.10 6.34 4.59
N GLY A 386 25.53 7.33 3.82
CA GLY A 386 25.13 7.48 2.40
C GLY A 386 23.61 7.67 2.19
N GLY A 387 22.88 8.13 3.20
CA GLY A 387 21.42 8.20 3.22
C GLY A 387 20.77 9.14 2.19
N ALA A 388 19.44 9.03 2.10
CA ALA A 388 18.65 9.87 1.20
C ALA A 388 18.67 11.35 1.62
N THR A 389 18.51 12.24 0.65
CA THR A 389 18.60 13.71 0.79
C THR A 389 17.49 14.37 -0.03
N CYS A 390 17.25 15.68 0.16
CA CYS A 390 16.19 16.42 -0.54
C CYS A 390 16.17 16.13 -2.06
N ASN A 391 17.34 16.18 -2.71
CA ASN A 391 17.47 15.94 -4.15
C ASN A 391 17.40 14.46 -4.58
N SER A 392 17.44 13.46 -3.68
CA SER A 392 17.18 12.06 -4.10
C SER A 392 15.68 11.80 -4.30
N CYS A 393 14.83 12.52 -3.58
CA CYS A 393 13.37 12.38 -3.67
C CYS A 393 12.70 13.46 -4.55
N HIS A 394 13.15 14.72 -4.50
CA HIS A 394 12.56 15.83 -5.27
C HIS A 394 13.19 16.07 -6.65
N MET A 395 14.36 15.46 -6.92
CA MET A 395 15.02 15.51 -8.23
C MET A 395 15.26 14.08 -8.77
N PRO A 396 14.21 13.23 -8.88
CA PRO A 396 14.37 11.83 -9.25
C PRO A 396 15.02 11.68 -10.64
N LYS A 397 15.72 10.57 -10.86
CA LYS A 397 16.47 10.31 -12.10
C LYS A 397 15.56 9.77 -13.20
N THR A 398 14.68 10.62 -13.71
CA THR A 398 13.68 10.28 -14.74
C THR A 398 14.26 10.35 -16.15
N ALA A 399 15.30 11.16 -16.37
CA ALA A 399 15.76 11.52 -17.70
C ALA A 399 16.96 10.67 -18.18
N LYS A 400 16.96 10.35 -19.48
CA LYS A 400 18.07 9.66 -20.17
C LYS A 400 18.98 10.63 -20.93
N SER A 401 20.29 10.50 -20.71
CA SER A 401 21.37 11.03 -21.53
C SER A 401 22.08 9.89 -22.27
N ALA A 402 22.80 9.02 -21.57
CA ALA A 402 23.49 7.85 -22.13
C ALA A 402 22.73 6.56 -21.77
N THR A 403 22.52 6.33 -20.47
CA THR A 403 21.71 5.23 -19.91
C THR A 403 20.37 5.76 -19.38
N PRO A 404 19.33 4.91 -19.22
CA PRO A 404 18.15 5.31 -18.45
C PRO A 404 18.55 5.80 -17.05
N GLY A 405 17.89 6.85 -16.55
CA GLY A 405 18.12 7.37 -15.20
C GLY A 405 19.53 7.88 -14.88
N ASP A 406 20.22 8.50 -15.83
CA ASP A 406 21.53 9.15 -15.60
C ASP A 406 21.47 10.69 -15.48
N ILE A 407 20.27 11.28 -15.60
CA ILE A 407 19.98 12.71 -15.40
C ILE A 407 18.82 12.88 -14.40
N THR A 408 19.01 13.79 -13.43
CA THR A 408 17.99 14.21 -12.47
C THR A 408 17.00 15.21 -13.08
N SER A 409 15.72 15.03 -12.77
CA SER A 409 14.66 16.00 -13.09
C SER A 409 14.85 17.30 -12.31
N HIS A 410 14.51 18.43 -12.92
CA HIS A 410 14.50 19.75 -12.29
C HIS A 410 13.07 20.26 -12.00
N ARG A 411 12.07 19.38 -12.04
CA ARG A 411 10.65 19.67 -11.74
C ARG A 411 10.42 20.00 -10.25
N MET A 412 11.35 19.58 -9.37
CA MET A 412 11.33 19.70 -7.90
C MET A 412 10.17 18.96 -7.20
N LYS A 413 9.48 18.08 -7.93
CA LYS A 413 8.34 17.27 -7.50
C LYS A 413 8.79 15.84 -7.23
N VAL A 414 8.11 15.17 -6.29
CA VAL A 414 8.26 13.73 -6.05
C VAL A 414 7.42 12.98 -7.09
N VAL A 415 8.03 12.02 -7.79
CA VAL A 415 7.27 10.98 -8.51
C VAL A 415 6.88 9.92 -7.48
N MET A 416 5.58 9.76 -7.22
CA MET A 416 5.07 8.78 -6.27
C MET A 416 5.12 7.35 -6.86
N PRO A 417 5.36 6.30 -6.05
CA PRO A 417 5.40 4.93 -6.54
C PRO A 417 4.13 4.49 -7.29
N GLY A 418 2.95 4.93 -6.85
CA GLY A 418 1.67 4.63 -7.50
C GLY A 418 1.40 5.39 -8.80
N ASP A 419 2.08 6.53 -9.03
CA ASP A 419 1.94 7.34 -10.25
C ASP A 419 2.76 6.76 -11.42
N ALA A 420 3.93 6.21 -11.12
CA ALA A 420 4.88 5.74 -12.12
C ALA A 420 4.47 4.36 -12.67
N LYS A 421 4.25 4.27 -13.99
CA LYS A 421 3.81 3.03 -14.65
C LYS A 421 4.90 1.95 -14.61
N GLU A 422 4.57 0.74 -15.04
CA GLU A 422 5.54 -0.36 -15.10
C GLU A 422 6.73 0.00 -15.99
N GLY A 423 7.96 -0.23 -15.50
CA GLY A 423 9.19 0.23 -16.14
C GLY A 423 9.50 1.73 -16.05
N GLU A 424 8.63 2.57 -15.48
CA GLU A 424 8.89 4.00 -15.25
C GLU A 424 9.49 4.25 -13.85
N PRO A 425 10.49 5.15 -13.72
CA PRO A 425 11.19 5.40 -12.46
C PRO A 425 10.41 6.30 -11.52
N ASP A 426 10.28 5.89 -10.25
CA ASP A 426 9.76 6.71 -9.15
C ASP A 426 10.86 7.14 -8.15
N SER A 427 10.47 7.88 -7.12
CA SER A 427 11.39 8.48 -6.15
C SER A 427 11.82 7.54 -5.00
N CYS A 428 11.34 6.30 -4.98
CA CYS A 428 11.50 5.36 -3.86
C CYS A 428 12.12 4.01 -4.30
N THR A 429 11.59 3.34 -5.32
CA THR A 429 12.01 1.98 -5.72
C THR A 429 13.49 1.89 -6.13
N GLY A 430 14.05 2.97 -6.67
CA GLY A 430 15.47 3.07 -7.00
C GLY A 430 16.43 2.93 -5.81
N CYS A 431 15.92 3.04 -4.57
CA CYS A 431 16.65 2.70 -3.35
C CYS A 431 15.99 1.52 -2.61
N HIS A 432 14.67 1.41 -2.61
CA HIS A 432 13.91 0.34 -1.97
C HIS A 432 13.65 -0.85 -2.90
N THR A 433 14.72 -1.41 -3.48
CA THR A 433 14.65 -2.45 -4.55
C THR A 433 13.94 -3.75 -4.16
N ASN A 434 13.68 -3.97 -2.87
CA ASN A 434 13.05 -5.16 -2.33
C ASN A 434 11.57 -4.94 -1.94
N ALA A 435 11.02 -3.74 -2.20
CA ALA A 435 9.62 -3.39 -1.93
C ALA A 435 8.89 -3.07 -3.24
N SER A 436 7.61 -3.44 -3.34
CA SER A 436 6.79 -3.13 -4.51
C SER A 436 6.33 -1.67 -4.50
N LYS A 437 5.96 -1.14 -5.68
CA LYS A 437 5.41 0.22 -5.82
C LYS A 437 4.16 0.42 -4.97
N GLU A 438 3.27 -0.57 -4.98
CA GLU A 438 2.01 -0.59 -4.24
C GLU A 438 2.25 -0.62 -2.73
N GLY A 439 3.23 -1.39 -2.26
CA GLY A 439 3.60 -1.44 -0.84
C GLY A 439 4.19 -0.11 -0.34
N LEU A 440 5.05 0.52 -1.15
CA LEU A 440 5.61 1.84 -0.84
C LEU A 440 4.54 2.93 -0.87
N GLN A 441 3.62 2.90 -1.84
CA GLN A 441 2.50 3.83 -1.94
C GLN A 441 1.57 3.72 -0.73
N LYS A 442 1.10 2.51 -0.39
CA LYS A 442 0.25 2.26 0.79
C LYS A 442 0.92 2.74 2.08
N LEU A 443 2.25 2.59 2.21
CA LEU A 443 3.00 3.10 3.37
C LEU A 443 3.05 4.64 3.42
N ILE A 444 3.19 5.31 2.27
CA ILE A 444 3.10 6.78 2.17
C ILE A 444 1.70 7.25 2.57
N ASP A 445 0.67 6.68 1.95
CA ASP A 445 -0.74 7.06 2.15
C ASP A 445 -1.16 6.90 3.62
N ASN A 446 -0.86 5.76 4.25
CA ASN A 446 -1.19 5.48 5.65
C ASN A 446 -0.52 6.46 6.63
N ARG A 447 0.74 6.83 6.37
CA ARG A 447 1.47 7.82 7.19
C ARG A 447 0.85 9.21 7.05
N GLN A 448 0.63 9.68 5.81
CA GLN A 448 0.03 10.98 5.57
C GLN A 448 -1.40 11.07 6.11
N ALA A 449 -2.21 10.03 5.96
CA ALA A 449 -3.58 9.98 6.49
C ALA A 449 -3.59 10.12 8.03
N THR A 450 -2.67 9.45 8.72
CA THR A 450 -2.54 9.52 10.19
C THR A 450 -2.13 10.93 10.63
N ILE A 451 -1.08 11.51 10.04
CA ILE A 451 -0.63 12.88 10.36
C ILE A 451 -1.70 13.94 10.04
N ARG A 452 -2.45 13.79 8.94
CA ARG A 452 -3.58 14.68 8.60
C ARG A 452 -4.73 14.55 9.62
N SER A 453 -5.02 13.35 10.11
CA SER A 453 -6.05 13.11 11.13
C SER A 453 -5.70 13.77 12.46
N GLU A 454 -4.44 13.66 12.88
CA GLU A 454 -3.93 14.29 14.10
C GLU A 454 -3.82 15.82 13.99
N LEU A 455 -3.42 16.37 12.83
CA LEU A 455 -3.51 17.81 12.56
C LEU A 455 -4.96 18.33 12.66
N ALA A 456 -5.94 17.59 12.14
CA ALA A 456 -7.35 17.94 12.26
C ALA A 456 -7.85 17.87 13.72
N GLN A 457 -7.44 16.85 14.48
CA GLN A 457 -7.73 16.73 15.91
C GLN A 457 -7.12 17.91 16.70
N LEU A 458 -5.85 18.24 16.45
CA LEU A 458 -5.16 19.35 17.09
C LEU A 458 -5.83 20.70 16.78
N LYS A 459 -6.25 20.92 15.54
CA LYS A 459 -6.98 22.14 15.15
C LYS A 459 -8.35 22.23 15.83
N GLN A 460 -9.09 21.12 15.92
CA GLN A 460 -10.38 21.08 16.62
C GLN A 460 -10.22 21.39 18.12
N LEU A 461 -9.25 20.73 18.79
CA LEU A 461 -8.92 21.02 20.19
C LEU A 461 -8.47 22.47 20.40
N GLY A 462 -7.73 23.05 19.44
CA GLY A 462 -7.34 24.45 19.46
C GLY A 462 -8.55 25.40 19.41
N ALA A 463 -9.55 25.08 18.58
CA ALA A 463 -10.80 25.84 18.52
C ALA A 463 -11.61 25.70 19.82
N ASP A 464 -11.75 24.48 20.34
CA ASP A 464 -12.52 24.19 21.57
C ASP A 464 -11.87 24.80 22.82
N ALA A 465 -10.53 24.87 22.87
CA ALA A 465 -9.76 25.55 23.92
C ALA A 465 -9.68 27.07 23.75
N GLY A 466 -10.24 27.63 22.66
CA GLY A 466 -10.24 29.07 22.38
C GLY A 466 -8.89 29.66 21.94
N CYS A 467 -7.99 28.83 21.41
CA CYS A 467 -6.63 29.22 21.01
C CYS A 467 -6.56 30.07 19.73
N GLY A 468 -7.64 30.15 18.95
CA GLY A 468 -7.68 30.78 17.63
C GLY A 468 -7.55 29.77 16.49
N ASP A 469 -7.47 30.27 15.25
CA ASP A 469 -7.30 29.44 14.05
C ASP A 469 -5.82 29.20 13.75
N PHE A 470 -5.38 27.94 13.82
CA PHE A 470 -3.98 27.56 13.57
C PHE A 470 -3.54 27.66 12.10
N ASP A 471 -4.46 27.84 11.14
CA ASP A 471 -4.08 28.20 9.76
C ASP A 471 -3.59 29.66 9.70
N GLY A 472 -4.07 30.51 10.62
CA GLY A 472 -3.83 31.94 10.65
C GLY A 472 -2.49 32.37 11.24
N SER A 473 -2.48 33.60 11.76
CA SER A 473 -1.34 34.23 12.43
C SER A 473 -1.07 33.67 13.83
N ALA A 474 0.11 33.97 14.39
CA ALA A 474 0.48 33.63 15.76
C ALA A 474 -0.58 34.02 16.80
N PRO A 475 -0.77 33.21 17.88
CA PRO A 475 -1.60 33.58 19.02
C PRO A 475 -1.15 34.90 19.65
N ALA A 476 -2.11 35.68 20.17
CA ALA A 476 -1.80 36.92 20.88
C ALA A 476 -0.95 36.66 22.15
N ASP A 477 -0.16 37.65 22.57
CA ASP A 477 0.80 37.54 23.69
C ASP A 477 0.21 36.92 24.97
N GLY A 478 -1.06 37.23 25.27
CA GLY A 478 -1.82 36.72 26.42
C GLY A 478 -2.40 35.31 26.29
N ALA A 479 -2.17 34.60 25.17
CA ALA A 479 -2.56 33.21 25.00
C ALA A 479 -1.79 32.28 25.95
N SER A 480 -2.40 31.17 26.35
CA SER A 480 -1.77 30.18 27.23
C SER A 480 -0.59 29.49 26.55
N ASP A 481 0.36 29.03 27.37
CA ASP A 481 1.54 28.28 26.88
C ASP A 481 1.13 26.98 26.18
N ALA A 482 -0.02 26.40 26.57
CA ALA A 482 -0.68 25.30 25.87
C ALA A 482 -1.09 25.68 24.44
N CYS A 483 -1.85 26.77 24.26
CA CYS A 483 -2.25 27.26 22.93
C CYS A 483 -1.05 27.64 22.06
N LYS A 484 -0.02 28.24 22.66
CA LYS A 484 1.25 28.60 22.01
C LYS A 484 2.03 27.37 21.54
N THR A 485 2.17 26.35 22.39
CA THR A 485 2.82 25.08 22.06
C THR A 485 2.06 24.36 20.94
N ALA A 486 0.73 24.26 21.07
CA ALA A 486 -0.15 23.66 20.08
C ALA A 486 -0.09 24.36 18.71
N PHE A 487 -0.07 25.69 18.68
CA PHE A 487 0.07 26.45 17.44
C PHE A 487 1.42 26.20 16.76
N THR A 488 2.53 26.28 17.49
CA THR A 488 3.86 26.02 16.93
C THR A 488 4.00 24.58 16.44
N GLY A 489 3.40 23.60 17.12
CA GLY A 489 3.44 22.20 16.69
C GLY A 489 2.56 21.94 15.47
N TYR A 490 1.38 22.57 15.41
CA TYR A 490 0.54 22.57 14.22
C TYR A 490 1.32 23.16 13.03
N LYS A 491 1.87 24.38 13.16
CA LYS A 491 2.66 25.03 12.11
C LYS A 491 3.86 24.20 11.68
N MET A 492 4.61 23.63 12.62
CA MET A 492 5.81 22.85 12.32
C MET A 492 5.53 21.53 11.57
N VAL A 493 4.33 20.95 11.68
CA VAL A 493 3.94 19.73 10.93
C VAL A 493 3.06 20.04 9.70
N HIS A 494 2.31 21.14 9.72
CA HIS A 494 1.46 21.59 8.61
C HIS A 494 2.26 22.28 7.50
N GLU A 495 3.02 23.32 7.83
CA GLU A 495 3.77 24.16 6.87
C GLU A 495 5.01 23.43 6.30
N GLU A 496 5.33 22.27 6.86
CA GLU A 496 6.33 21.32 6.37
C GLU A 496 5.85 20.56 5.13
N GLY A 497 4.55 20.24 5.06
CA GLY A 497 3.89 19.76 3.85
C GLY A 497 4.19 18.33 3.39
N SER A 498 5.14 17.59 3.98
CA SER A 498 5.32 16.16 3.68
C SER A 498 4.31 15.26 4.41
N PHE A 499 3.66 15.79 5.47
CA PHE A 499 2.75 15.07 6.35
C PHE A 499 3.40 13.79 6.93
N GLY A 500 4.63 13.93 7.42
CA GLY A 500 5.39 12.85 8.07
C GLY A 500 6.17 11.93 7.13
N ILE A 501 6.34 12.28 5.86
CA ILE A 501 7.21 11.51 4.94
C ILE A 501 8.68 11.90 5.12
N HIS A 502 9.00 13.16 5.41
CA HIS A 502 10.34 13.55 5.83
C HIS A 502 10.70 12.97 7.21
N ASN A 503 9.79 13.00 8.19
CA ASN A 503 10.01 12.37 9.50
C ASN A 503 8.72 12.00 10.24
N TYR A 504 8.25 10.77 10.07
CA TYR A 504 7.00 10.29 10.66
C TYR A 504 7.01 10.31 12.20
N TYR A 505 8.10 9.83 12.80
CA TYR A 505 8.20 9.70 14.26
C TYR A 505 8.27 11.05 14.96
N TYR A 506 9.02 12.01 14.38
CA TYR A 506 9.10 13.35 14.94
C TYR A 506 7.79 14.13 14.76
N ALA A 507 7.13 14.02 13.61
CA ALA A 507 5.79 14.60 13.41
C ALA A 507 4.76 14.03 14.41
N LYS A 508 4.74 12.71 14.63
CA LYS A 508 3.92 12.06 15.67
C LYS A 508 4.24 12.58 17.08
N ALA A 509 5.51 12.78 17.41
CA ALA A 509 5.92 13.30 18.71
C ALA A 509 5.47 14.76 18.92
N ILE A 510 5.63 15.62 17.92
CA ILE A 510 5.19 17.03 17.93
C ILE A 510 3.67 17.12 18.11
N LEU A 511 2.90 16.34 17.32
CA LEU A 511 1.45 16.31 17.41
C LEU A 511 0.98 15.75 18.75
N LYS A 512 1.66 14.73 19.30
CA LYS A 512 1.43 14.22 20.65
C LYS A 512 1.57 15.31 21.71
N ALA A 513 2.73 15.96 21.80
CA ALA A 513 2.95 17.02 22.79
C ALA A 513 1.96 18.18 22.62
N SER A 514 1.60 18.52 21.38
CA SER A 514 0.66 19.60 21.06
C SER A 514 -0.79 19.30 21.47
N ILE A 515 -1.25 18.06 21.27
CA ILE A 515 -2.59 17.61 21.66
C ILE A 515 -2.68 17.40 23.18
N GLU A 516 -1.66 16.81 23.80
CA GLU A 516 -1.59 16.61 25.25
C GLU A 516 -1.52 17.95 26.00
N ALA A 517 -0.85 18.97 25.44
CA ALA A 517 -0.84 20.33 25.99
C ALA A 517 -2.24 20.97 26.07
N LEU A 518 -3.15 20.62 25.16
CA LEU A 518 -4.56 21.06 25.18
C LEU A 518 -5.47 20.13 26.02
N GLY A 519 -4.91 19.13 26.71
CA GLY A 519 -5.67 18.15 27.49
C GLY A 519 -6.37 17.09 26.64
N GLY A 520 -6.10 17.02 25.34
CA GLY A 520 -6.54 15.93 24.49
C GLY A 520 -5.66 14.68 24.64
N GLN A 521 -6.19 13.52 24.27
CA GLN A 521 -5.40 12.29 24.19
C GLN A 521 -5.01 12.01 22.74
N VAL A 522 -3.74 11.70 22.49
CA VAL A 522 -3.32 11.08 21.22
C VAL A 522 -3.40 9.58 21.35
N TYR A 523 -4.32 9.02 20.57
CA TYR A 523 -4.41 7.58 20.35
C TYR A 523 -3.19 7.13 19.52
N SER A 524 -2.56 6.01 19.88
CA SER A 524 -1.33 5.50 19.24
C SER A 524 -1.48 5.41 17.71
N LYS A 525 -2.62 4.84 17.31
CA LYS A 525 -3.24 4.77 15.98
C LYS A 525 -4.66 5.36 16.12
N PRO A 526 -5.43 5.68 15.06
CA PRO A 526 -6.74 6.39 15.13
C PRO A 526 -7.94 5.63 15.76
N TYR A 527 -7.75 5.13 16.97
CA TYR A 527 -8.62 4.22 17.74
C TYR A 527 -9.18 4.94 18.97
N VAL A 528 -10.51 5.02 19.12
CA VAL A 528 -11.20 5.81 20.17
C VAL A 528 -11.69 5.00 21.38
N GLY A 529 -11.53 3.68 21.37
CA GLY A 529 -11.90 2.80 22.47
C GLY A 529 -13.41 2.54 22.61
N SER A 530 -13.75 1.35 23.11
CA SER A 530 -15.13 0.84 23.11
C SER A 530 -16.10 1.63 24.01
N ALA A 531 -15.58 2.34 25.01
CA ALA A 531 -16.38 3.26 25.84
C ALA A 531 -16.98 4.41 25.01
N THR A 532 -16.26 4.90 24.00
CA THR A 532 -16.74 5.92 23.07
C THR A 532 -17.86 5.37 22.18
N CYS A 533 -17.72 4.12 21.71
CA CYS A 533 -18.76 3.42 20.94
C CYS A 533 -20.06 3.23 21.75
N ALA A 534 -19.95 2.95 23.06
CA ALA A 534 -21.09 2.68 23.93
C ALA A 534 -22.11 3.84 24.00
N ALA A 535 -21.67 5.08 23.80
CA ALA A 535 -22.53 6.27 23.81
C ALA A 535 -23.57 6.29 22.67
N CYS A 536 -23.31 5.59 21.55
CA CYS A 536 -24.25 5.46 20.43
C CYS A 536 -24.71 4.01 20.19
N HIS A 537 -23.99 3.02 20.71
CA HIS A 537 -24.17 1.59 20.43
C HIS A 537 -24.29 0.74 21.70
N GLY A 538 -24.99 1.27 22.71
CA GLY A 538 -25.11 0.69 24.06
C GLY A 538 -25.57 -0.78 24.09
N ASP A 539 -26.49 -1.19 23.22
CA ASP A 539 -26.99 -2.58 23.17
C ASP A 539 -25.90 -3.55 22.70
N TYR A 540 -25.20 -3.21 21.61
CA TYR A 540 -24.07 -3.99 21.10
C TYR A 540 -22.93 -4.04 22.12
N TYR A 541 -22.60 -2.90 22.74
CA TYR A 541 -21.59 -2.82 23.79
C TYR A 541 -21.95 -3.71 25.00
N THR A 542 -23.21 -3.70 25.44
CA THR A 542 -23.69 -4.52 26.55
C THR A 542 -23.59 -6.01 26.26
N SER A 543 -23.92 -6.44 25.04
CA SER A 543 -23.76 -7.84 24.63
C SER A 543 -22.29 -8.23 24.46
N TYR A 544 -21.48 -7.38 23.83
CA TYR A 544 -20.02 -7.51 23.70
C TYR A 544 -19.31 -7.69 25.06
N GLN A 545 -19.67 -6.91 26.08
CA GLN A 545 -19.10 -7.03 27.43
C GLN A 545 -19.40 -8.38 28.10
N ASN A 546 -20.49 -9.05 27.70
CA ASN A 546 -20.84 -10.39 28.16
C ASN A 546 -20.04 -11.52 27.46
N THR A 547 -19.20 -11.21 26.48
CA THR A 547 -18.30 -12.18 25.80
C THR A 547 -17.02 -12.45 26.62
N LEU A 548 -16.02 -13.10 26.01
CA LEU A 548 -14.65 -13.22 26.56
C LEU A 548 -13.63 -12.29 25.88
N HIS A 549 -13.99 -11.61 24.79
CA HIS A 549 -13.10 -10.73 24.03
C HIS A 549 -12.55 -9.53 24.85
N PRO A 550 -13.39 -8.72 25.57
CA PRO A 550 -12.87 -7.63 26.41
C PRO A 550 -11.91 -8.12 27.50
N TRP A 551 -12.14 -9.35 27.97
CA TRP A 551 -11.49 -9.95 29.14
C TRP A 551 -10.24 -10.77 28.79
N LYS A 552 -9.75 -10.65 27.55
CA LYS A 552 -8.57 -11.36 27.06
C LYS A 552 -7.30 -11.00 27.83
N VAL A 553 -7.08 -9.72 28.13
CA VAL A 553 -6.10 -9.25 29.14
C VAL A 553 -6.66 -8.00 29.84
N ARG A 554 -6.49 -7.91 31.17
CA ARG A 554 -6.96 -6.78 32.01
C ARG A 554 -5.99 -6.56 33.19
N PRO A 555 -5.96 -5.37 33.80
CA PRO A 555 -5.19 -5.14 35.03
C PRO A 555 -5.80 -5.92 36.21
N LYS A 556 -5.01 -6.20 37.25
CA LYS A 556 -5.42 -6.90 38.48
C LYS A 556 -6.73 -6.35 39.08
N ALA A 557 -6.95 -5.04 39.03
CA ALA A 557 -8.15 -4.38 39.56
C ALA A 557 -9.45 -4.68 38.79
N GLU A 558 -9.37 -5.08 37.51
CA GLU A 558 -10.52 -5.43 36.66
C GLU A 558 -10.72 -6.94 36.50
N ALA A 559 -9.77 -7.76 36.96
CA ALA A 559 -9.73 -9.19 36.70
C ALA A 559 -10.49 -10.02 37.75
N GLN A 560 -11.23 -11.04 37.29
CA GLN A 560 -11.72 -12.13 38.14
C GLN A 560 -10.59 -13.12 38.38
N ILE A 561 -9.73 -12.79 39.35
CA ILE A 561 -8.54 -13.58 39.68
C ILE A 561 -8.94 -14.89 40.35
N VAL A 562 -8.37 -15.99 39.86
CA VAL A 562 -8.46 -17.34 40.44
C VAL A 562 -7.07 -17.85 40.80
N GLY A 563 -7.00 -18.81 41.73
CA GLY A 563 -5.76 -19.48 42.13
C GLY A 563 -5.68 -19.74 43.64
N ASN A 564 -5.01 -20.83 44.03
CA ASN A 564 -4.74 -21.16 45.43
C ASN A 564 -3.45 -20.44 45.88
N TRP A 565 -3.54 -19.14 46.15
CA TRP A 565 -2.41 -18.30 46.56
C TRP A 565 -2.18 -18.33 48.08
N PRO A 566 -0.93 -18.16 48.58
CA PRO A 566 0.33 -18.08 47.82
C PRO A 566 0.75 -19.44 47.23
N VAL A 567 1.62 -19.40 46.23
CA VAL A 567 2.17 -20.60 45.56
C VAL A 567 3.69 -20.59 45.62
N GLU A 568 4.28 -21.71 46.06
CA GLU A 568 5.71 -21.97 45.97
C GLU A 568 6.06 -22.47 44.57
N TRP A 569 6.96 -21.78 43.86
CA TRP A 569 7.39 -22.19 42.52
C TRP A 569 8.91 -22.02 42.36
N ASP A 570 9.60 -23.12 42.02
CA ASP A 570 11.07 -23.22 41.84
C ASP A 570 11.93 -22.59 42.97
N GLY A 571 11.39 -22.52 44.20
CA GLY A 571 12.04 -21.98 45.39
C GLY A 571 11.65 -20.54 45.75
N THR A 572 10.73 -19.94 45.00
CA THR A 572 10.18 -18.59 45.25
C THR A 572 8.71 -18.67 45.66
N THR A 573 8.35 -18.01 46.77
CA THR A 573 6.95 -17.78 47.15
C THR A 573 6.36 -16.67 46.28
N TYR A 574 5.34 -16.98 45.48
CA TYR A 574 4.55 -15.98 44.75
C TYR A 574 3.20 -15.75 45.44
N THR A 575 2.79 -14.49 45.51
CA THR A 575 1.56 -14.01 46.13
C THR A 575 0.66 -13.33 45.09
N LEU A 576 -0.52 -12.86 45.51
CA LEU A 576 -1.37 -12.01 44.67
C LEU A 576 -0.77 -10.62 44.42
N ASP A 577 0.22 -10.18 45.18
CA ASP A 577 0.84 -8.86 45.03
C ASP A 577 1.98 -8.83 44.01
N ASP A 578 2.49 -10.00 43.62
CA ASP A 578 3.39 -10.22 42.48
C ASP A 578 2.64 -10.31 41.13
N VAL A 579 1.41 -9.79 41.07
CA VAL A 579 0.53 -9.82 39.90
C VAL A 579 0.02 -8.41 39.59
N ASP A 580 0.37 -7.89 38.43
CA ASP A 580 -0.07 -6.58 37.94
C ASP A 580 -1.20 -6.72 36.90
N TRP A 581 -1.08 -7.69 35.99
CA TRP A 581 -2.02 -7.93 34.89
C TRP A 581 -2.36 -9.41 34.71
N VAL A 582 -3.51 -9.69 34.08
CA VAL A 582 -4.10 -11.04 34.03
C VAL A 582 -4.57 -11.36 32.61
N ILE A 583 -4.08 -12.46 32.04
CA ILE A 583 -4.49 -13.00 30.74
C ILE A 583 -5.58 -14.06 30.98
N GLY A 584 -6.74 -13.90 30.32
CA GLY A 584 -7.94 -14.65 30.68
C GLY A 584 -8.56 -14.11 31.97
N ALA A 585 -8.72 -12.78 32.04
CA ALA A 585 -9.21 -12.05 33.20
C ALA A 585 -10.67 -12.38 33.57
N ARG A 586 -11.43 -12.97 32.64
CA ARG A 586 -12.69 -13.67 32.93
C ARG A 586 -12.47 -15.18 32.75
N PRO A 587 -12.36 -15.97 33.83
CA PRO A 587 -11.86 -17.34 33.79
C PRO A 587 -12.83 -18.31 33.08
N LYS A 588 -12.29 -19.19 32.21
CA LYS A 588 -13.01 -20.32 31.57
C LYS A 588 -12.22 -21.63 31.59
N TRP A 589 -11.07 -21.68 30.93
CA TRP A 589 -10.22 -22.89 30.85
C TRP A 589 -8.95 -22.79 31.72
N LYS A 590 -8.30 -21.63 31.68
CA LYS A 590 -7.04 -21.31 32.35
C LYS A 590 -6.91 -19.80 32.54
N GLN A 591 -6.03 -19.39 33.45
CA GLN A 591 -5.65 -17.99 33.67
C GLN A 591 -4.14 -17.88 33.82
N ARG A 592 -3.57 -16.72 33.44
CA ARG A 592 -2.13 -16.41 33.59
C ARG A 592 -1.95 -15.00 34.14
N TYR A 593 -0.77 -14.79 34.71
CA TYR A 593 -0.45 -13.64 35.54
C TYR A 593 0.80 -12.97 34.96
N ILE A 594 0.81 -11.65 34.95
CA ILE A 594 1.91 -10.83 34.46
C ILE A 594 2.38 -9.96 35.63
N HIS A 595 3.68 -9.94 35.85
CA HIS A 595 4.36 -8.97 36.69
C HIS A 595 5.02 -7.89 35.80
N ILE A 596 5.07 -6.65 36.26
CA ILE A 596 5.86 -5.58 35.65
C ILE A 596 7.14 -5.39 36.47
N ALA A 597 8.27 -5.84 35.92
CA ALA A 597 9.57 -5.74 36.57
C ALA A 597 10.06 -4.29 36.70
N GLU A 598 11.06 -4.05 37.55
CA GLU A 598 11.61 -2.71 37.84
C GLU A 598 12.16 -1.97 36.60
N ASP A 599 12.55 -2.70 35.54
CA ASP A 599 13.00 -2.13 34.26
C ASP A 599 11.85 -1.81 33.28
N GLY A 600 10.60 -2.10 33.66
CA GLY A 600 9.41 -1.93 32.84
C GLY A 600 9.10 -3.09 31.88
N THR A 601 9.79 -4.23 31.99
CA THR A 601 9.48 -5.48 31.27
C THR A 601 8.20 -6.12 31.82
N TRP A 602 7.33 -6.61 30.92
CA TRP A 602 6.10 -7.32 31.31
C TRP A 602 6.35 -8.84 31.26
N GLU A 603 6.64 -9.43 32.41
CA GLU A 603 6.98 -10.85 32.54
C GLU A 603 5.73 -11.69 32.82
N ILE A 604 5.49 -12.75 32.04
CA ILE A 604 4.45 -13.74 32.39
C ILE A 604 5.03 -14.69 33.43
N LEU A 605 4.39 -14.83 34.59
CA LEU A 605 4.83 -15.72 35.67
C LEU A 605 4.96 -17.18 35.17
N PRO A 606 5.89 -17.98 35.74
CA PRO A 606 6.29 -19.30 35.20
C PRO A 606 5.22 -20.41 35.33
N PHE A 607 3.99 -20.07 35.69
CA PHE A 607 2.87 -20.96 35.89
C PHE A 607 1.56 -20.36 35.36
N GLN A 608 0.61 -21.22 35.02
CA GLN A 608 -0.76 -20.86 34.70
C GLN A 608 -1.71 -21.62 35.64
N TRP A 609 -2.82 -21.01 36.01
CA TRP A 609 -3.88 -21.71 36.75
C TRP A 609 -4.73 -22.54 35.79
N ASN A 610 -4.97 -23.80 36.14
CA ASN A 610 -5.89 -24.69 35.45
C ASN A 610 -7.24 -24.72 36.17
N ILE A 611 -8.30 -24.27 35.51
CA ILE A 611 -9.63 -24.14 36.12
C ILE A 611 -10.30 -25.52 36.28
N ALA A 612 -9.96 -26.49 35.43
CA ALA A 612 -10.55 -27.82 35.47
C ALA A 612 -9.92 -28.73 36.54
N THR A 613 -8.62 -28.60 36.81
CA THR A 613 -7.94 -29.38 37.88
C THR A 613 -7.81 -28.62 39.20
N GLN A 614 -8.01 -27.29 39.21
CA GLN A 614 -7.81 -26.40 40.36
C GLN A 614 -6.36 -26.41 40.88
N GLU A 615 -5.41 -26.40 39.95
CA GLU A 615 -3.97 -26.44 40.23
C GLU A 615 -3.21 -25.39 39.41
N PHE A 616 -2.06 -24.95 39.93
CA PHE A 616 -1.05 -24.27 39.12
C PHE A 616 -0.22 -25.28 38.35
N VAL A 617 -0.03 -25.04 37.05
CA VAL A 617 0.76 -25.89 36.16
C VAL A 617 1.79 -25.06 35.38
N ALA A 618 2.96 -25.63 35.11
CA ALA A 618 4.09 -24.93 34.50
C ALA A 618 3.71 -24.21 33.18
N TYR A 619 4.13 -22.97 33.04
CA TYR A 619 3.98 -22.17 31.84
C TYR A 619 5.18 -21.27 31.60
N ASN A 620 6.25 -21.85 31.07
CA ASN A 620 7.48 -21.13 30.78
C ASN A 620 7.30 -20.26 29.52
N HIS A 621 7.21 -18.95 29.71
CA HIS A 621 7.42 -17.92 28.68
C HIS A 621 8.77 -17.23 28.94
N ALA A 622 9.34 -16.60 27.93
CA ALA A 622 10.59 -15.86 28.05
C ALA A 622 10.54 -14.64 27.11
N GLY A 623 11.01 -13.50 27.61
CA GLY A 623 10.88 -12.20 26.95
C GLY A 623 9.64 -11.42 27.39
N ASP A 624 9.56 -10.18 26.92
CA ASP A 624 8.46 -9.25 27.19
C ASP A 624 7.15 -9.74 26.55
N TYR A 625 6.10 -9.84 27.36
CA TYR A 625 4.72 -10.13 26.94
C TYR A 625 4.29 -9.28 25.72
N ARG A 626 4.76 -8.03 25.64
CA ARG A 626 4.42 -7.08 24.59
C ARG A 626 5.02 -7.47 23.23
N ASP A 627 6.17 -8.13 23.22
CA ASP A 627 6.85 -8.60 22.01
C ASP A 627 6.31 -9.96 21.54
N GLY A 628 5.72 -10.75 22.45
CA GLY A 628 5.26 -12.11 22.17
C GLY A 628 3.73 -12.31 22.10
N CYS A 629 2.92 -11.39 22.63
CA CYS A 629 1.48 -11.60 22.81
C CYS A 629 0.56 -10.37 22.57
N ALA A 630 1.01 -9.14 22.83
CA ALA A 630 0.12 -7.98 22.89
C ALA A 630 -0.69 -7.73 21.60
N GLY A 631 -0.14 -7.98 20.41
CA GLY A 631 -0.82 -7.78 19.12
C GLY A 631 -2.10 -8.59 18.91
N CYS A 632 -2.23 -9.78 19.54
CA CYS A 632 -3.47 -10.60 19.53
C CYS A 632 -4.22 -10.57 20.88
N HIS A 633 -3.89 -9.62 21.76
CA HIS A 633 -4.41 -9.54 23.12
C HIS A 633 -4.94 -8.14 23.48
N THR A 634 -4.64 -7.11 22.67
CA THR A 634 -4.95 -5.69 22.93
C THR A 634 -5.37 -5.01 21.62
N THR A 635 -6.10 -3.89 21.71
CA THR A 635 -6.61 -3.14 20.56
C THR A 635 -5.77 -1.89 20.29
N GLY A 636 -5.43 -1.64 19.02
CA GLY A 636 -4.62 -0.47 18.64
C GLY A 636 -3.14 -0.57 19.03
N TYR A 637 -2.60 -1.79 19.11
CA TYR A 637 -1.20 -2.02 19.50
C TYR A 637 -0.20 -1.40 18.53
N ASP A 638 0.81 -0.70 19.05
CA ASP A 638 1.97 -0.21 18.33
C ASP A 638 3.25 -0.89 18.85
N VAL A 639 3.95 -1.58 17.93
CA VAL A 639 5.13 -2.39 18.25
C VAL A 639 6.37 -1.57 18.61
N ASN A 640 6.44 -0.32 18.17
CA ASN A 640 7.58 0.57 18.43
C ASN A 640 7.43 1.25 19.80
N LEU A 641 6.20 1.63 20.15
CA LEU A 641 5.88 2.28 21.43
C LEU A 641 5.62 1.27 22.56
N LYS A 642 5.40 -0.01 22.23
CA LYS A 642 4.91 -1.06 23.14
C LYS A 642 3.64 -0.65 23.90
N GLN A 643 2.73 0.04 23.21
CA GLN A 643 1.50 0.64 23.76
C GLN A 643 0.26 0.25 22.94
N TRP A 644 -0.92 0.31 23.54
CA TRP A 644 -2.22 0.00 22.91
C TRP A 644 -3.28 1.03 23.34
N SER A 645 -4.36 1.14 22.57
CA SER A 645 -5.48 2.04 22.86
C SER A 645 -6.47 1.44 23.88
N GLU A 646 -6.73 0.12 23.83
CA GLU A 646 -7.62 -0.55 24.79
C GLU A 646 -7.14 -1.98 25.12
N PRO A 647 -7.15 -2.42 26.40
CA PRO A 647 -6.78 -3.78 26.76
C PRO A 647 -7.89 -4.80 26.42
N GLY A 648 -7.49 -5.97 25.93
CA GLY A 648 -8.40 -7.00 25.43
C GLY A 648 -8.64 -6.90 23.93
N ILE A 649 -9.50 -7.77 23.40
CA ILE A 649 -10.01 -7.70 22.02
C ILE A 649 -11.33 -6.92 22.07
N THR A 650 -11.36 -5.79 21.38
CA THR A 650 -12.41 -4.78 21.56
C THR A 650 -13.00 -4.32 20.22
N CYS A 651 -13.97 -3.41 20.21
CA CYS A 651 -14.77 -3.11 19.01
C CYS A 651 -13.89 -2.85 17.77
N GLU A 652 -12.81 -2.08 17.96
CA GLU A 652 -11.91 -1.67 16.89
C GLU A 652 -10.88 -2.74 16.48
N SER A 653 -10.78 -3.86 17.22
CA SER A 653 -10.05 -5.06 16.76
C SER A 653 -10.73 -5.72 15.56
N CYS A 654 -12.05 -5.57 15.42
CA CYS A 654 -12.84 -6.18 14.35
C CYS A 654 -13.38 -5.13 13.36
N HIS A 655 -13.72 -3.94 13.85
CA HIS A 655 -14.29 -2.87 13.02
C HIS A 655 -13.25 -1.87 12.48
N GLY A 656 -11.97 -2.01 12.86
CA GLY A 656 -10.92 -1.06 12.50
C GLY A 656 -10.99 0.26 13.30
N PRO A 657 -10.17 1.26 12.96
CA PRO A 657 -10.00 2.48 13.75
C PRO A 657 -11.23 3.40 13.65
N GLY A 658 -11.86 3.71 14.78
CA GLY A 658 -13.15 4.42 14.85
C GLY A 658 -13.10 5.95 14.86
N GLN A 659 -11.92 6.57 14.89
CA GLN A 659 -11.80 8.04 15.07
C GLN A 659 -12.58 8.85 14.02
N ALA A 660 -12.45 8.52 12.73
CA ALA A 660 -13.18 9.21 11.66
C ALA A 660 -14.71 9.05 11.78
N HIS A 661 -15.17 7.89 12.25
CA HIS A 661 -16.59 7.58 12.44
C HIS A 661 -17.21 8.34 13.62
N VAL A 662 -16.44 8.54 14.70
CA VAL A 662 -16.91 9.31 15.86
C VAL A 662 -16.90 10.81 15.58
N LEU A 663 -15.80 11.32 15.02
CA LEU A 663 -15.59 12.76 14.80
C LEU A 663 -16.42 13.37 13.66
N SER A 664 -17.07 12.57 12.80
CA SER A 664 -17.92 13.12 11.73
C SER A 664 -19.06 13.96 12.28
N ALA A 665 -19.10 15.25 11.92
CA ALA A 665 -20.23 16.14 12.21
C ALA A 665 -21.49 15.76 11.41
N ASP A 666 -21.32 15.18 10.22
CA ASP A 666 -22.42 14.61 9.44
C ASP A 666 -22.69 13.17 9.91
N LYS A 667 -23.87 12.95 10.49
CA LYS A 667 -24.34 11.61 10.92
C LYS A 667 -25.18 10.88 9.87
N GLN A 668 -25.49 11.51 8.73
CA GLN A 668 -26.14 10.88 7.56
C GLN A 668 -25.08 10.33 6.59
N ASN A 669 -23.99 11.05 6.35
CA ASN A 669 -22.86 10.64 5.51
C ASN A 669 -21.60 10.26 6.31
N ASN A 670 -21.78 9.76 7.54
CA ASN A 670 -20.69 9.38 8.44
C ASN A 670 -19.79 8.30 7.79
N PRO A 671 -18.45 8.44 7.76
CA PRO A 671 -17.54 7.36 7.34
C PRO A 671 -17.90 6.03 7.97
N GLN A 672 -18.14 5.01 7.16
CA GLN A 672 -18.63 3.72 7.67
C GLN A 672 -17.51 2.95 8.35
N ILE A 673 -17.76 2.50 9.58
CA ILE A 673 -16.89 1.56 10.29
C ILE A 673 -17.02 0.16 9.65
N VAL A 674 -15.98 -0.67 9.73
CA VAL A 674 -15.90 -1.93 8.96
C VAL A 674 -16.93 -2.95 9.46
N ARG A 675 -17.64 -3.58 8.53
CA ARG A 675 -18.66 -4.62 8.80
C ARG A 675 -18.48 -5.86 7.91
N SER A 676 -17.24 -6.22 7.62
CA SER A 676 -16.96 -7.44 6.86
C SER A 676 -17.45 -8.68 7.61
N LEU A 677 -17.95 -9.65 6.86
CA LEU A 677 -18.34 -10.97 7.35
C LEU A 677 -17.18 -11.98 7.25
N ASP A 678 -16.10 -11.60 6.58
CA ASP A 678 -14.94 -12.43 6.26
C ASP A 678 -14.26 -12.99 7.52
N SER A 679 -14.07 -14.31 7.51
CA SER A 679 -13.35 -15.06 8.53
C SER A 679 -11.92 -14.57 8.78
N GLU A 680 -11.30 -13.84 7.85
CA GLU A 680 -9.96 -13.24 7.99
C GLU A 680 -9.83 -12.37 9.24
N ILE A 681 -10.85 -11.58 9.58
CA ILE A 681 -10.84 -10.72 10.79
C ILE A 681 -10.69 -11.57 12.05
N CYS A 682 -11.36 -12.73 12.10
CA CYS A 682 -11.16 -13.72 13.15
C CYS A 682 -9.77 -14.38 13.02
N GLY A 683 -9.37 -14.70 11.79
CA GLY A 683 -8.10 -15.32 11.42
C GLY A 683 -6.87 -14.56 11.91
N ALA A 684 -6.92 -13.22 11.94
CA ALA A 684 -5.84 -12.38 12.47
C ALA A 684 -5.44 -12.72 13.92
N CYS A 685 -6.35 -13.29 14.72
CA CYS A 685 -6.08 -13.79 16.09
C CYS A 685 -6.23 -15.31 16.25
N HIS A 686 -7.07 -15.97 15.44
CA HIS A 686 -7.36 -17.41 15.50
C HIS A 686 -6.44 -18.26 14.59
N THR A 687 -5.18 -17.81 14.48
CA THR A 687 -4.13 -18.44 13.69
C THR A 687 -2.83 -18.57 14.48
N ARG A 688 -1.83 -19.20 13.86
CA ARG A 688 -0.41 -19.09 14.24
C ARG A 688 0.45 -19.06 12.98
N GLY A 689 1.60 -18.43 13.10
CA GLY A 689 2.57 -18.22 12.03
C GLY A 689 3.66 -17.26 12.48
N LYS A 690 4.27 -16.58 11.52
CA LYS A 690 5.11 -15.39 11.73
C LYS A 690 4.83 -14.34 10.65
N THR A 691 5.16 -13.07 10.89
CA THR A 691 5.24 -12.08 9.81
C THR A 691 6.25 -12.51 8.73
N LYS A 692 6.14 -12.01 7.49
CA LYS A 692 7.03 -12.42 6.37
C LYS A 692 8.51 -12.16 6.64
N ASP A 693 8.83 -11.16 7.46
CA ASP A 693 10.18 -10.83 7.92
C ASP A 693 10.67 -11.69 9.11
N GLY A 694 9.80 -12.57 9.62
CA GLY A 694 10.07 -13.46 10.74
C GLY A 694 10.03 -12.79 12.12
N GLN A 695 9.65 -11.52 12.26
CA GLN A 695 9.67 -10.82 13.56
C GLN A 695 8.52 -11.30 14.48
N TYR A 696 7.28 -10.99 14.15
CA TYR A 696 6.14 -11.04 15.07
C TYR A 696 5.32 -12.34 14.96
N GLY A 697 4.63 -12.70 16.07
CA GLY A 697 3.77 -13.88 16.16
C GLY A 697 2.30 -13.66 15.77
N TRP A 698 1.99 -12.48 15.24
CA TRP A 698 0.68 -12.01 14.77
C TRP A 698 0.85 -11.23 13.45
N PRO A 699 -0.20 -11.01 12.65
CA PRO A 699 -0.10 -10.22 11.42
C PRO A 699 0.04 -8.71 11.73
N GLU A 700 1.25 -8.24 12.05
CA GLU A 700 1.54 -6.80 12.05
C GLU A 700 1.34 -6.25 10.62
N GLY A 701 0.85 -5.01 10.50
CA GLY A 701 0.42 -4.42 9.24
C GLY A 701 -1.03 -4.73 8.84
N TYR A 702 -1.65 -5.78 9.39
CA TYR A 702 -3.08 -6.03 9.19
C TYR A 702 -3.94 -5.07 10.02
N VAL A 703 -4.96 -4.50 9.39
CA VAL A 703 -6.01 -3.69 10.03
C VAL A 703 -7.34 -4.04 9.34
N PRO A 704 -8.42 -4.37 10.06
CA PRO A 704 -9.71 -4.67 9.44
C PRO A 704 -10.16 -3.55 8.49
N GLY A 705 -10.58 -3.92 7.28
CA GLY A 705 -10.99 -2.99 6.23
C GLY A 705 -9.86 -2.13 5.63
N GLY A 706 -8.61 -2.37 6.01
CA GLY A 706 -7.45 -1.93 5.23
C GLY A 706 -7.32 -2.72 3.92
N SER A 707 -6.43 -2.28 3.03
CA SER A 707 -6.13 -2.96 1.76
C SER A 707 -4.99 -3.98 1.87
N VAL A 708 -4.86 -4.62 3.04
CA VAL A 708 -3.80 -5.58 3.36
C VAL A 708 -4.46 -6.82 3.96
N HIS A 709 -4.25 -7.96 3.31
CA HIS A 709 -4.74 -9.25 3.78
C HIS A 709 -3.73 -9.91 4.72
N ILE A 710 -4.18 -10.84 5.58
CA ILE A 710 -3.26 -11.50 6.53
C ILE A 710 -2.18 -12.30 5.79
N GLU A 711 -2.49 -12.87 4.63
CA GLU A 711 -1.52 -13.56 3.77
C GLU A 711 -0.50 -12.65 3.08
N ASP A 712 -0.73 -11.34 2.99
CA ASP A 712 0.30 -10.39 2.52
C ASP A 712 1.43 -10.28 3.54
N VAL A 713 1.06 -10.17 4.83
CA VAL A 713 1.98 -9.84 5.93
C VAL A 713 2.41 -11.03 6.78
N PHE A 714 1.70 -12.15 6.73
CA PHE A 714 1.85 -13.28 7.66
C PHE A 714 1.94 -14.64 6.96
N ASP A 715 2.67 -15.57 7.54
CA ASP A 715 2.89 -16.93 7.03
C ASP A 715 2.57 -17.98 8.09
N THR A 716 1.48 -18.72 7.85
CA THR A 716 0.94 -19.78 8.69
C THR A 716 1.59 -21.15 8.47
N THR A 717 2.40 -21.30 7.41
CA THR A 717 3.00 -22.59 6.98
C THR A 717 4.23 -22.96 7.80
N THR A 718 4.89 -21.98 8.43
CA THR A 718 6.23 -22.05 9.03
C THR A 718 6.45 -23.05 10.19
N ALA A 719 5.45 -23.80 10.64
CA ALA A 719 5.58 -24.71 11.79
C ALA A 719 4.68 -25.96 11.76
N THR A 720 4.62 -26.64 10.61
CA THR A 720 3.80 -27.85 10.35
C THR A 720 3.72 -28.85 11.52
N SER A 721 4.77 -29.64 11.79
CA SER A 721 4.71 -30.74 12.79
C SER A 721 4.56 -30.31 14.26
N LYS A 722 4.65 -28.99 14.55
CA LYS A 722 4.49 -28.42 15.90
C LYS A 722 3.02 -28.13 16.24
N TRP A 723 2.24 -27.66 15.26
CA TRP A 723 0.85 -27.22 15.48
C TRP A 723 -0.20 -28.18 14.91
N TRP A 724 0.23 -29.17 14.13
CA TRP A 724 -0.61 -30.08 13.37
C TRP A 724 -0.26 -31.57 13.63
N TYR A 725 -1.16 -32.48 13.24
CA TYR A 725 -0.91 -33.92 13.17
C TYR A 725 -0.71 -34.34 11.71
N ASP A 726 0.23 -35.25 11.44
CA ASP A 726 0.44 -35.77 10.08
C ASP A 726 -0.81 -36.54 9.60
N ASN A 727 -1.41 -36.16 8.47
CA ASN A 727 -2.55 -36.88 7.89
C ASN A 727 -2.05 -38.13 7.13
N PRO A 728 -2.33 -39.37 7.61
CA PRO A 728 -1.83 -40.58 6.96
C PRO A 728 -2.56 -40.93 5.65
N ALA A 729 -3.69 -40.29 5.35
CA ALA A 729 -4.48 -40.50 4.13
C ALA A 729 -4.14 -39.50 3.01
N ASP A 730 -3.56 -38.33 3.33
CA ASP A 730 -3.10 -37.33 2.37
C ASP A 730 -1.92 -36.54 2.94
N PRO A 731 -0.67 -36.85 2.53
CA PRO A 731 0.53 -36.14 3.00
C PRO A 731 0.65 -34.67 2.56
N THR A 732 -0.24 -34.16 1.71
CA THR A 732 -0.29 -32.74 1.31
C THR A 732 -1.20 -31.91 2.21
N ASP A 733 -2.14 -32.55 2.90
CA ASP A 733 -3.02 -31.95 3.92
C ASP A 733 -2.34 -32.03 5.30
N PRO A 734 -2.06 -30.92 6.00
CA PRO A 734 -1.50 -30.95 7.34
C PRO A 734 -2.50 -31.43 8.42
N GLY A 735 -3.68 -31.94 8.05
CA GLY A 735 -4.59 -32.62 9.00
C GLY A 735 -5.13 -31.71 10.10
N HIS A 736 -5.48 -32.32 11.24
CA HIS A 736 -6.15 -31.65 12.35
C HIS A 736 -5.19 -30.88 13.25
N ALA A 737 -5.70 -29.86 13.92
CA ALA A 737 -4.95 -29.08 14.88
C ALA A 737 -4.51 -29.90 16.10
N LYS A 738 -3.24 -29.74 16.48
CA LYS A 738 -2.60 -30.26 17.70
C LYS A 738 -2.42 -29.18 18.77
N SER A 739 -2.50 -27.91 18.35
CA SER A 739 -2.31 -26.71 19.18
C SER A 739 -3.54 -25.79 19.19
N HIS A 740 -3.60 -24.89 20.18
CA HIS A 740 -4.64 -23.88 20.31
C HIS A 740 -4.36 -22.62 19.46
N HIS A 741 -5.43 -21.99 18.96
CA HIS A 741 -5.48 -20.90 17.95
C HIS A 741 -5.16 -21.36 16.51
N GLN A 742 -5.78 -22.47 16.07
CA GLN A 742 -5.62 -23.06 14.74
C GLN A 742 -6.92 -22.99 13.89
N GLN A 743 -7.99 -22.38 14.41
CA GLN A 743 -9.33 -22.51 13.83
C GLN A 743 -9.44 -21.95 12.41
N TYR A 744 -8.79 -20.83 12.10
CA TYR A 744 -8.88 -20.23 10.77
C TYR A 744 -8.15 -21.07 9.69
N PRO A 745 -6.89 -21.52 9.88
CA PRO A 745 -6.25 -22.46 8.94
C PRO A 745 -6.85 -23.88 8.90
N GLU A 746 -7.74 -24.25 9.85
CA GLU A 746 -8.61 -25.42 9.70
C GLU A 746 -9.83 -25.10 8.83
N TRP A 747 -10.51 -23.97 9.09
CA TRP A 747 -11.65 -23.50 8.31
C TRP A 747 -11.30 -23.29 6.83
N GLN A 748 -10.15 -22.67 6.50
CA GLN A 748 -9.68 -22.45 5.12
C GLN A 748 -9.56 -23.76 4.30
N ARG A 749 -9.26 -24.88 4.96
CA ARG A 749 -9.16 -26.22 4.32
C ARG A 749 -10.46 -27.01 4.37
N SER A 750 -11.47 -26.51 5.08
CA SER A 750 -12.78 -27.14 5.20
C SER A 750 -13.66 -26.89 3.97
N LYS A 751 -14.73 -27.67 3.82
CA LYS A 751 -15.71 -27.45 2.75
C LYS A 751 -16.63 -26.24 3.00
N HIS A 752 -16.60 -25.62 4.18
CA HIS A 752 -17.34 -24.39 4.45
C HIS A 752 -16.65 -23.17 3.79
N ALA A 753 -15.32 -23.10 3.79
CA ALA A 753 -14.58 -22.10 3.02
C ALA A 753 -14.80 -22.23 1.50
N MET A 754 -15.07 -23.45 1.00
CA MET A 754 -15.34 -23.72 -0.42
C MET A 754 -16.84 -23.68 -0.80
N ALA A 755 -17.74 -23.37 0.14
CA ALA A 755 -19.18 -23.60 -0.05
C ALA A 755 -19.77 -22.74 -1.18
N LEU A 756 -19.47 -21.44 -1.21
CA LEU A 756 -19.96 -20.52 -2.26
C LEU A 756 -19.44 -20.91 -3.65
N ASP A 757 -18.13 -21.17 -3.77
CA ASP A 757 -17.49 -21.55 -5.04
C ASP A 757 -18.07 -22.85 -5.62
N SER A 758 -18.44 -23.81 -4.77
CA SER A 758 -19.05 -25.07 -5.22
C SER A 758 -20.40 -24.87 -5.93
N ILE A 759 -21.12 -23.78 -5.63
CA ILE A 759 -22.40 -23.41 -6.26
C ILE A 759 -22.16 -22.48 -7.46
N LYS A 760 -21.25 -21.50 -7.35
CA LYS A 760 -20.89 -20.62 -8.47
C LYS A 760 -20.34 -21.38 -9.69
N ASN A 761 -19.64 -22.48 -9.46
CA ASN A 761 -19.07 -23.34 -10.50
C ASN A 761 -19.98 -24.52 -10.89
N SER A 762 -21.28 -24.47 -10.56
CA SER A 762 -22.26 -25.52 -10.88
C SER A 762 -23.25 -25.07 -11.96
N ASP A 763 -23.47 -25.94 -12.98
CA ASP A 763 -24.51 -25.76 -14.01
C ASP A 763 -25.95 -25.69 -13.44
N HIS A 764 -26.12 -25.92 -12.14
CA HIS A 764 -27.40 -25.87 -11.42
C HIS A 764 -27.39 -24.87 -10.25
N GLY A 765 -26.35 -24.02 -10.14
CA GLY A 765 -26.28 -22.96 -9.14
C GLY A 765 -27.42 -21.95 -9.29
N SER A 766 -28.06 -21.58 -8.19
CA SER A 766 -29.14 -20.59 -8.17
C SER A 766 -29.34 -19.98 -6.76
N GLU A 767 -30.12 -18.91 -6.67
CA GLU A 767 -30.27 -18.11 -5.45
C GLU A 767 -30.76 -18.90 -4.22
N VAL A 768 -31.60 -19.91 -4.44
CA VAL A 768 -32.11 -20.77 -3.35
C VAL A 768 -30.99 -21.57 -2.67
N CYS A 769 -29.88 -21.83 -3.37
CA CYS A 769 -28.71 -22.51 -2.81
C CYS A 769 -27.95 -21.62 -1.80
N LEU A 770 -27.95 -20.29 -1.99
CA LEU A 770 -27.15 -19.36 -1.19
C LEU A 770 -27.55 -19.34 0.29
N ALA A 771 -28.80 -19.69 0.61
CA ALA A 771 -29.30 -19.83 1.99
C ALA A 771 -28.44 -20.75 2.88
N CYS A 772 -27.73 -21.71 2.27
CA CYS A 772 -26.81 -22.64 2.94
C CYS A 772 -25.35 -22.53 2.44
N HIS A 773 -25.03 -21.56 1.57
CA HIS A 773 -23.73 -21.45 0.90
C HIS A 773 -23.10 -20.05 0.90
N SER A 774 -23.81 -18.99 1.30
CA SER A 774 -23.26 -17.63 1.44
C SER A 774 -23.79 -16.92 2.68
N GLU A 775 -22.88 -16.34 3.48
CA GLU A 775 -23.25 -15.60 4.69
C GLU A 775 -23.85 -14.23 4.38
N ASP A 776 -23.39 -13.54 3.34
CA ASP A 776 -23.95 -12.26 2.92
C ASP A 776 -25.39 -12.40 2.40
N TYR A 777 -25.70 -13.45 1.64
CA TYR A 777 -27.09 -13.78 1.28
C TYR A 777 -27.93 -14.14 2.50
N ARG A 778 -27.37 -14.84 3.50
CA ARG A 778 -28.07 -15.14 4.77
C ARG A 778 -28.35 -13.89 5.60
N ARG A 779 -27.64 -12.78 5.38
CA ARG A 779 -27.92 -11.46 6.00
C ARG A 779 -28.88 -10.61 5.17
N ASP A 780 -28.78 -10.63 3.84
CA ASP A 780 -29.63 -9.84 2.94
C ASP A 780 -30.06 -10.64 1.68
N PRO A 781 -31.01 -11.58 1.82
CA PRO A 781 -31.52 -12.39 0.71
C PRO A 781 -32.44 -11.60 -0.25
N GLY A 782 -32.64 -10.29 -0.01
CA GLY A 782 -33.40 -9.41 -0.88
C GLY A 782 -32.55 -8.70 -1.92
N ASN A 783 -31.24 -8.54 -1.67
CA ASN A 783 -30.32 -7.78 -2.54
C ASN A 783 -29.12 -8.59 -3.05
N VAL A 784 -28.72 -9.69 -2.37
CA VAL A 784 -27.62 -10.56 -2.80
C VAL A 784 -28.10 -11.58 -3.84
N THR A 785 -27.25 -11.86 -4.85
CA THR A 785 -27.47 -12.84 -5.92
C THR A 785 -26.24 -13.73 -6.13
N LEU A 786 -26.33 -14.80 -6.91
CA LEU A 786 -25.23 -15.74 -7.15
C LEU A 786 -24.04 -15.08 -7.84
N GLU A 787 -24.28 -14.03 -8.62
CA GLU A 787 -23.24 -13.17 -9.22
C GLU A 787 -22.60 -12.23 -8.19
N THR A 788 -23.39 -11.66 -7.27
CA THR A 788 -22.93 -10.62 -6.33
C THR A 788 -22.47 -11.12 -4.97
N ALA A 789 -22.85 -12.35 -4.57
CA ALA A 789 -22.46 -12.96 -3.30
C ALA A 789 -20.93 -13.05 -3.16
N GLN A 790 -20.39 -12.69 -2.01
CA GLN A 790 -18.94 -12.61 -1.77
C GLN A 790 -18.47 -13.51 -0.62
N ASN A 791 -19.28 -13.67 0.43
CA ASN A 791 -18.89 -14.40 1.62
C ASN A 791 -19.45 -15.82 1.60
N THR A 792 -18.63 -16.79 2.00
CA THR A 792 -18.99 -18.21 2.01
C THR A 792 -19.68 -18.58 3.33
N ILE A 793 -19.58 -19.82 3.81
CA ILE A 793 -19.93 -20.14 5.21
C ILE A 793 -18.78 -19.71 6.14
N GLU A 794 -18.94 -18.52 6.71
CA GLU A 794 -17.93 -17.80 7.49
C GLU A 794 -17.92 -18.19 8.98
N CYS A 795 -16.88 -17.78 9.69
CA CYS A 795 -16.82 -17.82 11.16
C CYS A 795 -18.07 -17.16 11.79
N VAL A 796 -18.53 -16.03 11.23
CA VAL A 796 -19.71 -15.32 11.74
C VAL A 796 -21.04 -15.97 11.36
N THR A 797 -21.08 -16.96 10.47
CA THR A 797 -22.28 -17.79 10.25
C THR A 797 -22.59 -18.64 11.48
N CYS A 798 -21.55 -19.15 12.15
CA CYS A 798 -21.70 -20.00 13.33
C CYS A 798 -21.66 -19.21 14.65
N HIS A 799 -20.81 -18.18 14.71
CA HIS A 799 -20.57 -17.40 15.93
C HIS A 799 -21.24 -16.02 15.90
N ALA A 800 -21.85 -15.66 17.02
CA ALA A 800 -22.28 -14.30 17.33
C ALA A 800 -21.08 -13.52 17.92
N THR A 801 -20.79 -12.33 17.40
CA THR A 801 -19.70 -11.48 17.92
C THR A 801 -20.19 -10.62 19.08
N HIS A 802 -21.43 -10.12 18.97
CA HIS A 802 -22.07 -9.22 19.93
C HIS A 802 -23.61 -9.27 19.86
N GLU A 803 -24.20 -10.33 19.31
CA GLU A 803 -25.66 -10.49 19.25
C GLU A 803 -26.22 -11.16 20.52
N ALA A 804 -27.39 -10.71 20.97
CA ALA A 804 -28.05 -11.26 22.15
C ALA A 804 -28.62 -12.66 21.90
N GLY A 805 -28.68 -13.50 22.94
CA GLY A 805 -29.20 -14.87 22.86
C GLY A 805 -28.19 -15.94 22.44
N ALA A 806 -26.93 -15.57 22.18
CA ALA A 806 -25.87 -16.50 21.82
C ALA A 806 -25.62 -17.58 22.90
N GLU A 807 -25.41 -18.82 22.47
CA GLU A 807 -25.29 -19.96 23.38
C GLU A 807 -23.88 -20.14 23.95
N GLY A 808 -23.84 -20.17 25.28
CA GLY A 808 -22.68 -20.52 26.08
C GLY A 808 -21.49 -19.59 25.89
N THR A 809 -20.36 -19.99 26.47
CA THR A 809 -19.10 -19.21 26.42
C THR A 809 -18.30 -19.44 25.15
N SER A 810 -18.92 -19.97 24.10
CA SER A 810 -18.38 -20.08 22.73
C SER A 810 -19.22 -19.26 21.72
N GLN A 811 -20.24 -18.54 22.20
CA GLN A 811 -21.03 -17.57 21.44
C GLN A 811 -21.66 -18.16 20.16
N LEU A 812 -22.23 -19.36 20.22
CA LEU A 812 -22.89 -19.97 19.06
C LEU A 812 -24.23 -19.26 18.79
N ARG A 813 -24.64 -19.10 17.53
CA ARG A 813 -25.93 -18.46 17.20
C ARG A 813 -27.16 -19.24 17.64
N MET A 814 -27.01 -20.55 17.86
CA MET A 814 -28.04 -21.48 18.32
C MET A 814 -27.35 -22.73 18.92
N ARG A 815 -28.16 -23.64 19.47
CA ARG A 815 -27.72 -24.96 19.97
C ARG A 815 -26.92 -25.73 18.92
N GLN A 816 -25.99 -26.56 19.38
CA GLN A 816 -25.02 -27.26 18.52
C GLN A 816 -25.62 -28.24 17.51
N TYR A 817 -26.83 -28.78 17.76
CA TYR A 817 -27.50 -29.67 16.81
C TYR A 817 -28.17 -28.86 15.70
N GLU A 818 -29.05 -27.93 16.08
CA GLU A 818 -29.73 -26.97 15.21
C GLU A 818 -28.75 -26.19 14.32
N LEU A 819 -27.58 -25.82 14.87
CA LEU A 819 -26.50 -25.11 14.15
C LEU A 819 -25.98 -25.90 12.93
N CYS A 820 -26.03 -27.23 12.96
CA CYS A 820 -25.64 -28.09 11.85
C CYS A 820 -26.84 -28.39 10.94
N VAL A 821 -27.98 -28.79 11.51
CA VAL A 821 -29.13 -29.25 10.72
C VAL A 821 -29.88 -28.13 9.99
N GLN A 822 -29.69 -26.85 10.36
CA GLN A 822 -30.19 -25.70 9.56
C GLN A 822 -29.76 -25.75 8.08
N CYS A 823 -28.64 -26.42 7.76
CA CYS A 823 -28.14 -26.60 6.40
C CYS A 823 -28.06 -28.08 5.99
N HIS A 824 -27.69 -28.99 6.90
CA HIS A 824 -27.51 -30.41 6.61
C HIS A 824 -28.82 -31.22 6.77
N ASN A 825 -29.83 -30.86 5.97
CA ASN A 825 -31.12 -31.55 5.87
C ASN A 825 -31.55 -31.71 4.40
N GLY A 826 -32.36 -32.72 4.11
CA GLY A 826 -32.88 -33.03 2.77
C GLY A 826 -34.28 -32.45 2.48
N THR A 827 -34.99 -31.97 3.51
CA THR A 827 -36.40 -31.52 3.43
C THR A 827 -36.60 -30.00 3.46
N SER A 828 -35.54 -29.20 3.38
CA SER A 828 -35.57 -27.75 3.60
C SER A 828 -36.24 -27.39 4.95
N GLY A 829 -35.77 -28.00 6.03
CA GLY A 829 -36.33 -27.84 7.39
C GLY A 829 -37.78 -28.35 7.50
N GLY A 830 -38.09 -29.48 6.87
CA GLY A 830 -39.43 -30.06 6.82
C GLY A 830 -40.44 -29.38 5.87
N THR A 831 -40.05 -28.29 5.18
CA THR A 831 -40.97 -27.55 4.29
C THR A 831 -41.19 -28.22 2.92
N ARG A 832 -40.28 -29.09 2.49
CA ARG A 832 -40.35 -29.88 1.25
C ARG A 832 -40.18 -31.38 1.57
N PRO A 833 -41.25 -32.10 1.95
CA PRO A 833 -41.17 -33.53 2.25
C PRO A 833 -40.70 -34.34 1.04
N ILE A 834 -39.71 -35.21 1.23
CA ILE A 834 -39.13 -36.07 0.18
C ILE A 834 -40.22 -36.98 -0.43
N GLN A 835 -40.27 -37.08 -1.76
CA GLN A 835 -41.22 -37.90 -2.50
C GLN A 835 -40.51 -39.02 -3.30
N PRO A 836 -41.19 -40.14 -3.61
CA PRO A 836 -40.68 -41.11 -4.58
C PRO A 836 -40.39 -40.44 -5.93
N GLY A 837 -39.17 -40.58 -6.43
CA GLY A 837 -38.66 -39.91 -7.63
C GLY A 837 -37.81 -38.67 -7.38
N ASP A 838 -37.76 -38.13 -6.15
CA ASP A 838 -36.77 -37.11 -5.78
C ASP A 838 -35.35 -37.68 -5.84
N THR A 839 -34.40 -36.84 -6.23
CA THR A 839 -32.98 -37.01 -5.89
C THR A 839 -32.72 -36.27 -4.59
N VAL A 840 -32.26 -36.97 -3.56
CA VAL A 840 -32.04 -36.41 -2.23
C VAL A 840 -30.58 -35.95 -2.09
N HIS A 841 -30.38 -34.77 -1.50
CA HIS A 841 -29.07 -34.21 -1.17
C HIS A 841 -28.96 -34.00 0.34
N HIS A 842 -27.78 -34.29 0.90
CA HIS A 842 -27.40 -34.03 2.30
C HIS A 842 -28.50 -34.24 3.38
N PRO A 843 -29.20 -35.40 3.44
CA PRO A 843 -30.26 -35.67 4.41
C PRO A 843 -29.72 -36.12 5.78
N MET A 844 -28.64 -35.49 6.28
CA MET A 844 -27.99 -35.94 7.51
C MET A 844 -28.88 -35.76 8.76
N GLN A 845 -29.73 -34.72 8.79
CA GLN A 845 -30.77 -34.58 9.80
C GLN A 845 -31.71 -35.79 9.76
N GLU A 846 -32.37 -36.02 8.62
CA GLU A 846 -33.38 -37.05 8.45
C GLU A 846 -32.82 -38.46 8.68
N MET A 847 -31.58 -38.73 8.24
CA MET A 847 -30.89 -39.98 8.54
C MET A 847 -30.65 -40.16 10.05
N PHE A 848 -30.12 -39.15 10.73
CA PHE A 848 -29.75 -39.22 12.15
C PHE A 848 -30.98 -39.31 13.08
N GLU A 849 -32.03 -38.55 12.77
CA GLU A 849 -33.37 -38.64 13.38
C GLU A 849 -34.12 -39.92 12.99
N GLY A 850 -33.72 -40.59 11.90
CA GLY A 850 -34.40 -41.78 11.39
C GLY A 850 -35.80 -41.48 10.82
N THR A 851 -35.94 -40.37 10.09
CA THR A 851 -37.20 -39.82 9.59
C THR A 851 -37.11 -39.47 8.08
N GLY A 852 -38.20 -38.94 7.51
CA GLY A 852 -38.19 -38.30 6.19
C GLY A 852 -38.34 -39.22 4.97
N MET A 853 -37.89 -40.48 5.01
CA MET A 853 -38.03 -41.38 3.86
C MET A 853 -39.48 -41.92 3.72
N PRO A 854 -40.13 -41.79 2.55
CA PRO A 854 -41.44 -42.39 2.29
C PRO A 854 -41.46 -43.91 2.49
N ASN A 855 -42.62 -44.45 2.87
CA ASN A 855 -42.89 -45.90 3.03
C ASN A 855 -42.02 -46.68 4.04
N VAL A 856 -41.01 -46.05 4.65
CA VAL A 856 -40.16 -46.65 5.70
C VAL A 856 -40.58 -46.11 7.07
N ALA A 857 -40.75 -46.99 8.06
CA ALA A 857 -41.13 -46.59 9.40
C ALA A 857 -40.00 -45.81 10.11
N PRO A 858 -40.30 -44.77 10.93
CA PRO A 858 -39.25 -44.02 11.62
C PRO A 858 -38.42 -44.90 12.56
N ASN A 859 -37.09 -44.81 12.46
CA ASN A 859 -36.13 -45.60 13.24
C ASN A 859 -34.94 -44.72 13.71
N PRO A 860 -35.12 -43.85 14.72
CA PRO A 860 -34.09 -42.90 15.16
C PRO A 860 -32.79 -43.58 15.58
N SER A 861 -31.65 -42.96 15.25
CA SER A 861 -30.34 -43.50 15.62
C SER A 861 -30.20 -43.59 17.15
N ARG A 862 -29.47 -44.59 17.67
CA ARG A 862 -29.21 -44.70 19.12
C ARG A 862 -28.46 -43.51 19.72
N HIS A 863 -27.78 -42.73 18.88
CA HIS A 863 -27.11 -41.50 19.30
C HIS A 863 -28.13 -40.36 19.42
N PHE A 864 -29.02 -40.19 18.44
CA PHE A 864 -30.14 -39.24 18.52
C PHE A 864 -31.11 -39.54 19.67
N GLN A 865 -31.47 -40.82 19.89
CA GLN A 865 -32.33 -41.23 21.01
C GLN A 865 -31.83 -40.74 22.38
N ALA A 866 -30.50 -40.66 22.58
CA ALA A 866 -29.90 -40.14 23.82
C ALA A 866 -29.88 -38.60 23.89
N VAL A 867 -30.07 -37.88 22.78
CA VAL A 867 -30.17 -36.41 22.76
C VAL A 867 -31.48 -35.96 23.40
N ASP A 868 -32.58 -36.63 23.12
CA ASP A 868 -33.88 -36.40 23.78
C ASP A 868 -33.85 -36.71 25.29
N GLU A 869 -32.99 -37.64 25.73
CA GLU A 869 -32.72 -37.90 27.15
C GLU A 869 -31.80 -36.83 27.80
N GLY A 870 -31.36 -35.82 27.04
CA GLY A 870 -30.66 -34.64 27.54
C GLY A 870 -29.13 -34.75 27.61
N GLY A 871 -28.51 -35.75 26.97
CA GLY A 871 -27.05 -35.96 27.06
C GLY A 871 -26.36 -36.67 25.89
N GLY A 872 -27.08 -37.02 24.82
CA GLY A 872 -26.54 -37.76 23.67
C GLY A 872 -25.53 -36.98 22.82
N PRO A 873 -24.66 -37.68 22.07
CA PRO A 873 -23.73 -37.05 21.16
C PRO A 873 -24.46 -36.49 19.93
N VAL A 874 -24.10 -35.26 19.54
CA VAL A 874 -24.66 -34.55 18.37
C VAL A 874 -23.60 -34.43 17.27
N CYS A 875 -23.93 -33.80 16.14
CA CYS A 875 -23.03 -33.61 15.00
C CYS A 875 -21.64 -33.08 15.40
N SER A 876 -21.58 -32.09 16.30
CA SER A 876 -20.33 -31.52 16.82
C SER A 876 -19.47 -32.51 17.59
N SER A 877 -20.07 -33.51 18.26
CA SER A 877 -19.34 -34.52 19.04
C SER A 877 -18.44 -35.38 18.16
N CYS A 878 -18.82 -35.62 16.90
CA CYS A 878 -18.05 -36.41 15.96
C CYS A 878 -17.21 -35.56 14.99
N HIS A 879 -17.78 -34.47 14.45
CA HIS A 879 -17.18 -33.67 13.38
C HIS A 879 -16.21 -32.59 13.88
N PHE A 880 -16.34 -32.16 15.14
CA PHE A 880 -15.46 -31.19 15.79
C PHE A 880 -14.64 -31.90 16.89
N ALA A 881 -13.98 -33.00 16.54
CA ALA A 881 -13.19 -33.83 17.45
C ALA A 881 -12.16 -32.99 18.24
N ARG A 882 -11.97 -33.30 19.53
CA ARG A 882 -11.13 -32.49 20.43
C ARG A 882 -9.65 -32.88 20.36
N THR A 883 -9.05 -32.65 19.19
CA THR A 883 -7.66 -33.01 18.86
C THR A 883 -6.63 -32.13 19.55
N ALA A 884 -6.97 -30.87 19.85
CA ALA A 884 -6.05 -29.86 20.40
C ALA A 884 -6.31 -29.55 21.89
N LYS A 885 -5.28 -29.06 22.58
CA LYS A 885 -5.40 -28.57 23.97
C LYS A 885 -5.06 -27.09 24.12
N SER A 886 -5.80 -26.39 24.97
CA SER A 886 -5.43 -25.09 25.53
C SER A 886 -4.91 -25.23 26.96
N ALA A 887 -5.55 -26.06 27.80
CA ALA A 887 -5.30 -26.16 29.23
C ALA A 887 -5.13 -27.61 29.71
N THR A 888 -6.01 -28.53 29.29
CA THR A 888 -6.21 -29.82 29.97
C THR A 888 -6.35 -30.96 28.95
N TRP A 889 -5.76 -32.11 29.27
CA TRP A 889 -6.16 -33.39 28.68
C TRP A 889 -7.17 -34.04 29.62
N PHE A 890 -8.40 -34.24 29.18
CA PHE A 890 -9.40 -34.99 29.93
C PHE A 890 -9.15 -36.50 29.79
N ASN A 891 -8.91 -37.18 30.90
CA ASN A 891 -8.96 -38.64 30.97
C ASN A 891 -10.40 -39.05 31.29
N TRP A 892 -10.96 -40.01 30.56
CA TRP A 892 -12.22 -40.67 30.93
C TRP A 892 -11.94 -41.94 31.78
N ASP A 893 -12.98 -42.57 32.34
CA ASP A 893 -12.90 -43.54 33.46
C ASP A 893 -12.01 -44.78 33.27
N ASN A 894 -11.48 -45.02 32.07
CA ASN A 894 -10.53 -46.11 31.78
C ASN A 894 -9.05 -45.66 31.75
N GLY A 895 -8.75 -44.37 31.95
CA GLY A 895 -7.40 -43.82 32.11
C GLY A 895 -6.48 -43.83 30.88
N ALA A 896 -6.86 -44.51 29.80
CA ALA A 896 -6.07 -44.67 28.59
C ALA A 896 -6.39 -43.63 27.50
N ILE A 897 -7.57 -43.01 27.55
CA ILE A 897 -8.10 -42.15 26.49
C ILE A 897 -8.03 -40.68 26.92
N LYS A 898 -7.42 -39.84 26.07
CA LYS A 898 -7.20 -38.40 26.32
C LYS A 898 -7.93 -37.56 25.29
N ALA A 899 -8.84 -36.71 25.75
CA ALA A 899 -9.53 -35.71 24.93
C ALA A 899 -9.00 -34.30 25.24
N GLY A 900 -8.84 -33.46 24.22
CA GLY A 900 -8.47 -32.05 24.42
C GLY A 900 -9.60 -31.19 24.96
N ASP A 901 -9.28 -29.94 25.36
CA ASP A 901 -10.27 -28.90 25.65
C ASP A 901 -10.63 -28.02 24.43
N ILE A 902 -10.00 -28.25 23.27
CA ILE A 902 -10.23 -27.51 22.02
C ILE A 902 -10.68 -28.44 20.90
N ALA A 903 -11.77 -28.05 20.25
CA ALA A 903 -12.39 -28.75 19.14
C ALA A 903 -11.78 -28.31 17.79
N SER A 904 -11.48 -29.26 16.91
CA SER A 904 -11.04 -28.99 15.53
C SER A 904 -12.16 -28.34 14.72
N HIS A 905 -11.80 -27.40 13.84
CA HIS A 905 -12.70 -26.71 12.92
C HIS A 905 -12.55 -27.21 11.46
N LEU A 906 -11.85 -28.34 11.26
CA LEU A 906 -11.69 -28.95 9.92
C LEU A 906 -12.97 -29.69 9.46
N LEU A 907 -13.95 -29.88 10.36
CA LEU A 907 -15.28 -30.50 10.13
C LEU A 907 -15.26 -31.99 9.69
N LYS A 908 -14.07 -32.52 9.42
CA LYS A 908 -13.74 -33.92 9.08
C LYS A 908 -13.66 -34.74 10.37
N PRO A 909 -14.44 -35.82 10.55
CA PRO A 909 -14.36 -36.65 11.75
C PRO A 909 -13.03 -37.42 11.79
N VAL A 910 -12.39 -37.46 12.95
CA VAL A 910 -11.17 -38.26 13.16
C VAL A 910 -11.59 -39.70 13.46
N LEU A 911 -11.46 -40.61 12.48
CA LEU A 911 -11.82 -42.02 12.67
C LEU A 911 -10.71 -42.79 13.41
N PRO A 912 -11.01 -43.78 14.26
CA PRO A 912 -10.03 -44.47 15.10
C PRO A 912 -8.83 -45.10 14.37
N GLY A 913 -9.02 -45.56 13.13
CA GLY A 913 -7.94 -46.11 12.28
C GLY A 913 -7.18 -45.08 11.44
N ASN A 914 -7.74 -43.87 11.29
CA ASN A 914 -7.11 -42.77 10.53
C ASN A 914 -6.41 -41.77 11.45
N ALA A 915 -6.71 -41.79 12.75
CA ALA A 915 -6.06 -40.97 13.76
C ALA A 915 -4.57 -41.32 13.89
N ALA A 916 -3.69 -40.32 13.98
CA ALA A 916 -2.31 -40.55 14.36
C ALA A 916 -2.21 -41.20 15.76
N GLU A 917 -1.08 -41.86 16.06
CA GLU A 917 -0.92 -42.67 17.29
C GLU A 917 -1.26 -41.88 18.57
N SER A 918 -0.84 -40.61 18.63
CA SER A 918 -1.06 -39.69 19.76
C SER A 918 -2.27 -38.75 19.60
N GLU A 919 -3.09 -38.95 18.56
CA GLU A 919 -4.24 -38.09 18.24
C GLU A 919 -5.54 -38.60 18.89
N PRO A 920 -6.34 -37.73 19.53
CA PRO A 920 -7.70 -38.04 19.98
C PRO A 920 -8.65 -38.27 18.80
N ASP A 921 -9.26 -39.45 18.71
CA ASP A 921 -10.29 -39.76 17.72
C ASP A 921 -11.72 -39.43 18.19
N ALA A 922 -12.65 -39.34 17.25
CA ALA A 922 -14.05 -38.92 17.47
C ALA A 922 -14.92 -39.96 18.20
N CYS A 923 -14.46 -41.20 18.37
CA CYS A 923 -15.27 -42.29 18.94
C CYS A 923 -14.79 -42.65 20.36
N SER A 924 -13.49 -42.80 20.56
CA SER A 924 -12.90 -43.23 21.83
C SER A 924 -13.13 -42.23 22.96
N THR A 925 -13.39 -40.95 22.67
CA THR A 925 -13.77 -39.96 23.70
C THR A 925 -15.06 -40.32 24.43
N CYS A 926 -15.92 -41.16 23.85
CA CYS A 926 -17.18 -41.63 24.45
C CYS A 926 -17.23 -43.16 24.60
N HIS A 927 -16.50 -43.92 23.78
CA HIS A 927 -16.51 -45.38 23.78
C HIS A 927 -15.23 -45.97 24.36
N SER A 928 -15.37 -46.87 25.34
CA SER A 928 -14.25 -47.51 26.05
C SER A 928 -13.53 -48.64 25.26
N TRP A 929 -13.74 -48.72 23.94
CA TRP A 929 -13.19 -49.76 23.08
C TRP A 929 -11.76 -49.41 22.58
N PRO A 930 -10.89 -50.39 22.29
CA PRO A 930 -9.63 -50.14 21.60
C PRO A 930 -9.86 -49.52 20.20
N LYS A 931 -9.01 -48.57 19.76
CA LYS A 931 -9.11 -47.90 18.45
C LYS A 931 -9.39 -48.87 17.29
N ALA A 932 -8.64 -49.97 17.21
CA ALA A 932 -8.81 -51.00 16.17
C ALA A 932 -10.19 -51.70 16.21
N SER A 933 -10.76 -51.91 17.39
CA SER A 933 -12.12 -52.45 17.55
C SER A 933 -13.19 -51.44 17.15
N GLY A 934 -12.98 -50.15 17.48
CA GLY A 934 -13.83 -49.06 17.00
C GLY A 934 -13.84 -48.94 15.48
N GLN A 935 -12.67 -48.97 14.85
CA GLN A 935 -12.54 -48.94 13.39
C GLN A 935 -13.22 -50.16 12.75
N GLY A 936 -13.00 -51.38 13.24
CA GLY A 936 -13.64 -52.57 12.69
C GLY A 936 -15.18 -52.54 12.75
N ILE A 937 -15.78 -51.85 13.73
CA ILE A 937 -17.24 -51.62 13.78
C ILE A 937 -17.68 -50.63 12.68
N ILE A 938 -16.91 -49.57 12.44
CA ILE A 938 -17.16 -48.59 11.36
C ILE A 938 -17.03 -49.29 10.00
N ASP A 939 -15.92 -49.98 9.76
CA ASP A 939 -15.65 -50.72 8.51
C ASP A 939 -16.77 -51.72 8.22
N THR A 940 -17.21 -52.48 9.22
CA THR A 940 -18.31 -53.45 9.08
C THR A 940 -19.59 -52.75 8.61
N ARG A 941 -19.98 -51.65 9.27
CA ARG A 941 -21.20 -50.90 8.89
C ARG A 941 -21.10 -50.32 7.48
N GLN A 942 -20.01 -49.62 7.19
CA GLN A 942 -19.84 -48.92 5.92
C GLN A 942 -19.75 -49.91 4.73
N ASN A 943 -19.11 -51.07 4.92
CA ASN A 943 -19.09 -52.12 3.90
C ASN A 943 -20.46 -52.81 3.73
N THR A 944 -21.23 -53.03 4.80
CA THR A 944 -22.59 -53.58 4.70
C THR A 944 -23.54 -52.63 3.97
N ILE A 945 -23.52 -51.33 4.26
CA ILE A 945 -24.35 -50.35 3.55
C ILE A 945 -23.88 -50.16 2.10
N GLN A 946 -22.56 -50.12 1.84
CA GLN A 946 -22.06 -50.02 0.47
C GLN A 946 -22.48 -51.24 -0.37
N GLY A 947 -22.38 -52.46 0.16
CA GLY A 947 -22.82 -53.65 -0.58
C GLY A 947 -24.31 -53.64 -0.95
N LYS A 948 -25.16 -53.03 -0.11
CA LYS A 948 -26.58 -52.82 -0.42
C LYS A 948 -26.81 -51.71 -1.46
N LEU A 949 -26.04 -50.63 -1.42
CA LEU A 949 -26.05 -49.60 -2.48
C LEU A 949 -25.58 -50.18 -3.82
N ASP A 950 -24.53 -50.99 -3.83
CA ASP A 950 -24.03 -51.66 -5.03
C ASP A 950 -25.09 -52.62 -5.63
N GLU A 951 -25.78 -53.40 -4.77
CA GLU A 951 -26.90 -54.26 -5.18
C GLU A 951 -28.08 -53.45 -5.75
N LEU A 952 -28.52 -52.40 -5.05
CA LEU A 952 -29.62 -51.55 -5.50
C LEU A 952 -29.28 -50.83 -6.81
N GLY A 953 -28.05 -50.34 -6.96
CA GLY A 953 -27.53 -49.73 -8.19
C GLY A 953 -27.50 -50.70 -9.37
N MET A 954 -27.20 -51.99 -9.15
CA MET A 954 -27.33 -53.03 -10.18
C MET A 954 -28.78 -53.23 -10.63
N TRP A 955 -29.74 -53.27 -9.69
CA TRP A 955 -31.17 -53.36 -10.02
C TRP A 955 -31.68 -52.13 -10.78
N LEU A 956 -31.35 -50.92 -10.31
CA LEU A 956 -31.71 -49.66 -10.96
C LEU A 956 -31.13 -49.56 -12.38
N THR A 957 -29.88 -50.00 -12.58
CA THR A 957 -29.25 -50.08 -13.91
C THR A 957 -30.03 -51.01 -14.84
N ARG A 958 -30.43 -52.20 -14.35
CA ARG A 958 -31.21 -53.19 -15.12
C ARG A 958 -32.58 -52.62 -15.54
N LEU A 959 -33.29 -51.97 -14.63
CA LEU A 959 -34.61 -51.37 -14.89
C LEU A 959 -34.53 -50.20 -15.89
N ASN A 960 -33.46 -49.39 -15.80
CA ASN A 960 -33.22 -48.28 -16.72
C ASN A 960 -32.97 -48.78 -18.17
N ILE A 961 -32.21 -49.87 -18.33
CA ILE A 961 -32.03 -50.54 -19.64
C ILE A 961 -33.36 -51.10 -20.18
N GLY A 962 -34.26 -51.54 -19.29
CA GLY A 962 -35.62 -51.98 -19.63
C GLY A 962 -36.62 -50.85 -19.94
N GLY A 963 -36.24 -49.58 -19.76
CA GLY A 963 -37.14 -48.43 -19.96
C GLY A 963 -38.26 -48.31 -18.92
N VAL A 964 -38.08 -48.91 -17.73
CA VAL A 964 -39.10 -48.92 -16.67
C VAL A 964 -39.10 -47.60 -15.89
N SER A 965 -40.29 -47.05 -15.66
CA SER A 965 -40.52 -45.89 -14.80
C SER A 965 -41.87 -46.02 -14.12
N ASP A 966 -41.88 -46.62 -12.93
CA ASP A 966 -43.03 -46.80 -12.06
C ASP A 966 -42.73 -46.31 -10.63
N ASP A 967 -43.73 -46.36 -9.74
CA ASP A 967 -43.62 -45.85 -8.36
C ASP A 967 -42.56 -46.61 -7.54
N ASN A 968 -42.36 -47.92 -7.77
CA ASN A 968 -41.33 -48.69 -7.09
C ASN A 968 -39.93 -48.28 -7.57
N THR A 969 -39.72 -48.13 -8.88
CA THR A 969 -38.46 -47.63 -9.44
C THR A 969 -38.17 -46.18 -9.00
N ALA A 970 -39.21 -45.36 -8.83
CA ALA A 970 -39.08 -43.99 -8.33
C ALA A 970 -38.66 -43.96 -6.85
N PHE A 971 -39.32 -44.76 -6.00
CA PHE A 971 -38.95 -44.94 -4.60
C PHE A 971 -37.51 -45.45 -4.43
N ALA A 972 -37.12 -46.46 -5.21
CA ALA A 972 -35.77 -47.03 -5.16
C ALA A 972 -34.65 -46.05 -5.55
N LYS A 973 -34.89 -45.18 -6.55
CA LYS A 973 -33.95 -44.09 -6.90
C LYS A 973 -33.81 -43.08 -5.76
N THR A 974 -34.92 -42.71 -5.12
CA THR A 974 -34.89 -41.82 -3.95
C THR A 974 -34.14 -42.47 -2.78
N ALA A 975 -34.37 -43.76 -2.51
CA ALA A 975 -33.71 -44.52 -1.45
C ALA A 975 -32.19 -44.59 -1.63
N ASP A 976 -31.73 -44.93 -2.84
CA ASP A 976 -30.32 -44.90 -3.23
C ASP A 976 -29.71 -43.52 -2.98
N SER A 977 -30.32 -42.46 -3.52
CA SER A 977 -29.83 -41.09 -3.34
C SER A 977 -29.86 -40.61 -1.88
N PHE A 978 -30.83 -41.04 -1.06
CA PHE A 978 -30.92 -40.69 0.36
C PHE A 978 -29.74 -41.26 1.15
N VAL A 979 -29.48 -42.57 1.01
CA VAL A 979 -28.43 -43.25 1.78
C VAL A 979 -27.03 -42.95 1.21
N ALA A 980 -26.90 -42.70 -0.10
CA ALA A 980 -25.66 -42.26 -0.71
C ALA A 980 -25.30 -40.80 -0.34
N SER A 981 -26.25 -39.86 -0.43
CA SER A 981 -26.01 -38.43 -0.16
C SER A 981 -25.91 -38.09 1.33
N ASP A 982 -26.32 -38.98 2.24
CA ASP A 982 -25.96 -38.91 3.66
C ASP A 982 -24.43 -39.03 3.86
N GLY A 983 -23.74 -39.74 2.96
CA GLY A 983 -22.28 -39.88 2.92
C GLY A 983 -21.66 -40.71 4.06
N SER A 984 -22.35 -40.91 5.17
CA SER A 984 -21.81 -41.64 6.34
C SER A 984 -21.73 -43.15 6.12
N ARG A 985 -22.47 -43.69 5.13
CA ARG A 985 -22.65 -45.13 4.87
C ARG A 985 -23.16 -45.87 6.11
N GLY A 986 -24.19 -45.30 6.76
CA GLY A 986 -24.82 -45.86 7.97
C GLY A 986 -24.03 -45.66 9.26
N VAL A 987 -23.07 -44.73 9.30
CA VAL A 987 -22.43 -44.33 10.57
C VAL A 987 -23.35 -43.39 11.36
N HIS A 988 -24.09 -42.49 10.70
CA HIS A 988 -25.13 -41.67 11.34
C HIS A 988 -26.27 -42.55 11.86
N ASN A 989 -26.82 -43.44 11.03
CA ASN A 989 -27.86 -44.38 11.43
C ASN A 989 -27.80 -45.69 10.64
N PHE A 990 -27.21 -46.73 11.25
CA PHE A 990 -27.05 -48.02 10.60
C PHE A 990 -28.38 -48.75 10.39
N GLY A 991 -29.30 -48.68 11.36
CA GLY A 991 -30.60 -49.36 11.29
C GLY A 991 -31.46 -48.81 10.16
N TYR A 992 -31.70 -47.50 10.18
CA TYR A 992 -32.53 -46.86 9.15
C TYR A 992 -31.91 -46.96 7.74
N ALA A 993 -30.58 -46.88 7.61
CA ALA A 993 -29.91 -47.11 6.33
C ALA A 993 -30.08 -48.55 5.81
N GLN A 994 -30.20 -49.55 6.68
CA GLN A 994 -30.61 -50.90 6.27
C GLN A 994 -32.09 -50.93 5.88
N ASP A 995 -32.99 -50.45 6.75
CA ASP A 995 -34.45 -50.48 6.53
C ASP A 995 -34.85 -49.83 5.19
N ILE A 996 -34.22 -48.70 4.85
CA ILE A 996 -34.43 -48.00 3.56
C ILE A 996 -33.97 -48.84 2.37
N LEU A 997 -32.77 -49.41 2.43
CA LEU A 997 -32.21 -50.16 1.30
C LEU A 997 -32.87 -51.53 1.13
N ASP A 998 -33.21 -52.22 2.23
CA ASP A 998 -33.97 -53.48 2.19
C ASP A 998 -35.36 -53.25 1.57
N ALA A 999 -36.11 -52.23 2.02
CA ALA A 999 -37.40 -51.87 1.42
C ALA A 999 -37.29 -51.49 -0.07
N ALA A 1000 -36.21 -50.80 -0.46
CA ALA A 1000 -35.97 -50.41 -1.85
C ALA A 1000 -35.61 -51.61 -2.76
N ILE A 1001 -34.77 -52.53 -2.27
CA ILE A 1001 -34.39 -53.77 -2.98
C ILE A 1001 -35.62 -54.67 -3.15
N ASP A 1002 -36.41 -54.88 -2.10
CA ASP A 1002 -37.65 -55.68 -2.18
C ASP A 1002 -38.63 -55.10 -3.20
N ALA A 1003 -38.85 -53.77 -3.19
CA ALA A 1003 -39.76 -53.10 -4.12
C ALA A 1003 -39.39 -53.28 -5.60
N VAL A 1004 -38.10 -53.31 -5.95
CA VAL A 1004 -37.66 -53.57 -7.34
C VAL A 1004 -37.62 -55.06 -7.68
N ASN A 1005 -37.31 -55.91 -6.71
CA ASN A 1005 -37.25 -57.36 -6.88
C ASN A 1005 -38.65 -57.92 -7.21
N ASP A 1006 -39.65 -57.62 -6.37
CA ASP A 1006 -41.06 -58.01 -6.58
C ASP A 1006 -41.63 -57.51 -7.93
N TYR A 1007 -41.24 -56.29 -8.34
CA TYR A 1007 -41.63 -55.73 -9.63
C TYR A 1007 -41.08 -56.57 -10.79
N THR A 1008 -39.77 -56.89 -10.79
CA THR A 1008 -39.17 -57.68 -11.88
C THR A 1008 -39.72 -59.12 -11.92
N PHE A 1009 -40.02 -59.72 -10.76
CA PHE A 1009 -40.63 -61.04 -10.67
C PHE A 1009 -42.05 -61.08 -11.25
N THR A 1010 -42.79 -59.97 -11.10
CA THR A 1010 -44.19 -59.84 -11.56
C THR A 1010 -44.29 -59.43 -13.02
N TYR A 1011 -43.42 -58.53 -13.51
CA TYR A 1011 -43.58 -57.87 -14.81
C TYR A 1011 -42.46 -58.13 -15.84
N MET A 1012 -41.31 -58.72 -15.45
CA MET A 1012 -40.21 -59.07 -16.39
C MET A 1012 -39.70 -60.52 -16.27
N PRO A 1013 -40.57 -61.55 -16.31
CA PRO A 1013 -40.18 -62.95 -16.10
C PRO A 1013 -39.25 -63.55 -17.16
N THR A 1014 -39.01 -62.87 -18.29
CA THR A 1014 -38.19 -63.36 -19.41
C THR A 1014 -36.73 -62.88 -19.41
N ILE A 1015 -36.30 -62.08 -18.43
CA ILE A 1015 -34.92 -61.58 -18.32
C ILE A 1015 -34.23 -62.08 -17.03
N LEU A 1016 -34.36 -63.39 -16.74
CA LEU A 1016 -33.75 -64.05 -15.58
C LEU A 1016 -33.08 -65.40 -15.95
N HIS A 1017 -31.85 -65.32 -16.46
CA HIS A 1017 -30.75 -66.26 -16.19
C HIS A 1017 -29.41 -65.59 -16.59
N PRO A 1018 -28.26 -66.04 -16.05
CA PRO A 1018 -26.94 -65.41 -16.28
C PRO A 1018 -26.37 -65.69 -17.68
#